data_AF-Q4CRU0-F1
#
_entry.id   AF-Q4CRU0-F1
#
_cell.length_a   1.000
_cell.length_b   1.000
_cell.length_c   1.000
_cell.angle_alpha   90.00
_cell.angle_beta   90.00
_cell.angle_gamma   90.00
#
_symmetry.space_group_name_H-M   'P 1'
#
loop_
_entity.id
_entity.type
_entity.pdbx_description
1 polymer ?
#
loop_
_entity_poly.entity_id
_entity_poly.type
_entity_poly.pdbx_seq_one_letter_code
_entity_poly.pdbx_strand_id
1 'polypeptide(L)'
;MVDGASATQRDSPADTCLSRWMRSSVDACPRSRHRVRRRAILAVRVALLVVLVLAAAAAWMPAVHAVVLRLRGGTVDRAITVGRAVDTVLMDGVYITNGVAVVFDVPAMLPGALRIELRNCVCDGGAQIYVRGYSGEPASDRSLEVSVSGLSGSYCSLVFVHNLPAHTNVTVRDSTIVTPGPMRYSQLSGLTDAVASPLVLHATSLLQSQLRVSNTVLRSSQAGGSAVYVGGGVDLLSGAVVLDGVSLEASGGLTASAMRVASLSRLSLRSHSVFSVTDVSVVSSGGGIVLGERLAVFDSVLRFVRVEGSVASSLVRCDGGTIGDGGWLDLRDVWAVGEASSVALLSGVMLSGGAVSTVRCAATGATLVSGPTITSGTVTVQCNRAGGGVLQSSGDYRMAGLPSVSVVPCDGCAAALACFDALTASFSDCVCSCRAGGVGEACLPFDVPPARASGGGDTAEDCVSGVTLTESVTVGGGRATACFDSVVFSGPITVAVDLRSMDAFADALNVTLRHCVLAGGAQLRIGGLSESTAHLMPHAFVNMTNVTSVEGTIVLHGAMPLHSSVLLANSTLRATVGGSQYVPTTRGREGSRYGPALVLDGVRLLSTCFVMTRSTLVCGGGSCAAILVERGLGVNLSSVFYMDNCVIRSRKHVMYALASDLRVVSGSVFSIQNSSWIAPSTEYDKGACVFKDVVVDGGSVMQVVSSTFRLGLAMLMAATLTVTGGSWLVHRNNEFRTAYVVYVAAHHGMVFRDQSVWSILDNNLTYGSYSSTIANMTTKWSPPSDTRPTIYGMCNEARGSPVTNYQYDLNIGTPVTVLDCGACTVDAVCFAARTSSISGCECVCAAGGYGDTCLPAAVPDG
;
A
#
# COMPACT_ATOMS: atom_id res chain seq x y z
N MET A 1 -34.41 -23.70 1.45
CA MET A 1 -34.99 -25.02 1.11
C MET A 1 -34.15 -25.66 0.03
N VAL A 2 -33.26 -26.57 0.41
CA VAL A 2 -33.00 -27.85 -0.27
C VAL A 2 -32.46 -28.75 0.84
N ASP A 3 -33.25 -29.75 1.21
CA ASP A 3 -32.89 -30.85 2.09
C ASP A 3 -31.91 -31.79 1.40
N GLY A 4 -30.94 -32.30 2.16
CA GLY A 4 -30.01 -33.35 1.75
C GLY A 4 -29.75 -34.28 2.93
N ALA A 5 -30.53 -35.36 2.98
CA ALA A 5 -30.68 -36.26 4.11
C ALA A 5 -29.52 -37.25 4.30
N SER A 6 -29.31 -37.60 5.57
CA SER A 6 -29.02 -38.93 6.14
C SER A 6 -28.14 -39.92 5.37
N ALA A 7 -27.03 -40.30 6.01
CA ALA A 7 -26.55 -41.69 6.02
C ALA A 7 -26.05 -42.04 7.43
N THR A 8 -26.89 -42.80 8.14
CA THR A 8 -26.60 -43.50 9.40
C THR A 8 -26.30 -44.96 9.09
N GLN A 9 -25.15 -45.47 9.54
CA GLN A 9 -24.85 -46.91 9.65
C GLN A 9 -23.76 -47.05 10.74
N ARG A 10 -24.17 -47.25 11.99
CA ARG A 10 -24.38 -48.53 12.70
C ARG A 10 -23.09 -49.17 13.24
N ASP A 11 -23.09 -49.25 14.56
CA ASP A 11 -22.23 -50.02 15.46
C ASP A 11 -22.09 -51.50 15.11
N SER A 12 -20.94 -52.10 15.44
CA SER A 12 -20.86 -53.19 16.44
C SER A 12 -19.45 -53.80 16.60
N PRO A 13 -19.16 -54.47 17.73
CA PRO A 13 -17.82 -54.55 18.31
C PRO A 13 -17.18 -55.95 18.19
N ALA A 14 -15.86 -56.00 18.40
CA ALA A 14 -15.19 -57.23 18.81
C ALA A 14 -13.95 -56.89 19.66
N ASP A 15 -14.17 -56.87 20.98
CA ASP A 15 -13.14 -57.17 21.97
C ASP A 15 -12.52 -58.55 21.67
N THR A 16 -11.19 -58.66 21.75
CA THR A 16 -10.58 -59.66 22.65
C THR A 16 -9.07 -59.47 22.82
N CYS A 17 -8.77 -59.25 24.10
CA CYS A 17 -7.52 -59.25 24.82
C CYS A 17 -6.60 -60.48 24.66
N LEU A 18 -5.33 -60.22 25.04
CA LEU A 18 -4.38 -61.09 25.76
C LEU A 18 -3.61 -62.17 24.97
N SER A 19 -2.40 -61.77 24.60
CA SER A 19 -1.14 -62.22 25.21
C SER A 19 -0.95 -63.71 25.57
N ARG A 20 0.21 -64.20 25.08
CA ARG A 20 1.30 -64.81 25.88
C ARG A 20 1.35 -66.37 25.98
N TRP A 21 2.57 -66.83 25.68
CA TRP A 21 3.26 -68.11 26.02
C TRP A 21 3.16 -69.30 25.05
N MET A 22 4.23 -69.38 24.26
CA MET A 22 4.90 -70.61 23.82
C MET A 22 5.13 -71.59 24.99
N ARG A 23 4.81 -72.86 24.77
CA ARG A 23 5.59 -73.99 25.28
C ARG A 23 5.45 -75.22 24.40
N SER A 24 6.58 -75.89 24.26
CA SER A 24 6.87 -77.08 23.47
C SER A 24 6.49 -78.39 24.18
N SER A 25 6.01 -79.35 23.41
CA SER A 25 6.20 -80.80 23.61
C SER A 25 5.83 -81.44 22.26
N VAL A 26 6.80 -81.86 21.44
CA VAL A 26 7.36 -83.22 21.42
C VAL A 26 6.24 -84.26 21.44
N ASP A 27 5.92 -84.84 20.28
CA ASP A 27 5.90 -86.30 20.16
C ASP A 27 5.76 -86.85 18.73
N ALA A 28 6.39 -88.02 18.57
CA ALA A 28 6.12 -89.12 17.64
C ALA A 28 6.53 -89.00 16.15
N CYS A 29 7.67 -89.64 15.88
CA CYS A 29 8.13 -90.13 14.58
C CYS A 29 7.23 -91.23 13.99
N PRO A 30 7.01 -91.26 12.65
CA PRO A 30 6.73 -92.49 11.94
C PRO A 30 7.95 -92.93 11.10
N ARG A 31 8.25 -94.22 11.20
CA ARG A 31 9.29 -94.94 10.48
C ARG A 31 8.85 -95.31 9.07
N SER A 32 9.85 -95.31 8.17
CA SER A 32 9.96 -96.13 6.95
C SER A 32 9.16 -95.72 5.71
N ARG A 33 9.84 -95.40 4.61
CA ARG A 33 10.14 -96.33 3.49
C ARG A 33 10.78 -95.60 2.31
N HIS A 34 11.83 -96.24 1.79
CA HIS A 34 12.30 -96.30 0.40
C HIS A 34 12.65 -95.04 -0.42
N ARG A 35 13.97 -94.94 -0.68
CA ARG A 35 14.63 -94.84 -1.99
C ARG A 35 13.74 -94.36 -3.16
N VAL A 36 13.93 -93.10 -3.59
CA VAL A 36 14.36 -92.63 -4.94
C VAL A 36 14.22 -91.10 -4.95
N ARG A 37 15.20 -90.35 -4.42
CA ARG A 37 15.30 -88.88 -4.61
C ARG A 37 16.75 -88.41 -4.62
N ARG A 38 17.59 -88.95 -5.52
CA ARG A 38 18.91 -88.34 -5.83
C ARG A 38 18.85 -87.26 -6.92
N ARG A 39 17.74 -87.12 -7.68
CA ARG A 39 17.58 -86.06 -8.69
C ARG A 39 17.02 -84.73 -8.13
N ALA A 40 16.27 -84.76 -7.02
CA ALA A 40 15.68 -83.55 -6.44
C ALA A 40 16.72 -82.64 -5.74
N ILE A 41 17.74 -83.23 -5.12
CA ILE A 41 18.76 -82.46 -4.36
C ILE A 41 19.65 -81.63 -5.29
N LEU A 42 19.88 -82.10 -6.53
CA LEU A 42 20.71 -81.40 -7.51
C LEU A 42 19.97 -80.20 -8.12
N ALA A 43 18.66 -80.35 -8.42
CA ALA A 43 17.83 -79.26 -8.90
C ALA A 43 17.70 -78.11 -7.86
N VAL A 44 17.53 -78.45 -6.57
CA VAL A 44 17.45 -77.45 -5.50
C VAL A 44 18.77 -76.70 -5.34
N ARG A 45 19.93 -77.36 -5.45
CA ARG A 45 21.24 -76.70 -5.37
C ARG A 45 21.51 -75.77 -6.54
N VAL A 46 21.11 -76.16 -7.76
CA VAL A 46 21.26 -75.29 -8.95
C VAL A 46 20.35 -74.07 -8.83
N ALA A 47 19.10 -74.24 -8.41
CA ALA A 47 18.18 -73.12 -8.17
C ALA A 47 18.73 -72.15 -7.11
N LEU A 48 19.28 -72.67 -6.01
CA LEU A 48 19.86 -71.84 -4.95
C LEU A 48 21.09 -71.07 -5.42
N LEU A 49 21.95 -71.70 -6.24
CA LEU A 49 23.10 -71.06 -6.87
C LEU A 49 22.68 -69.97 -7.86
N VAL A 50 21.65 -70.19 -8.67
CA VAL A 50 21.13 -69.16 -9.59
C VAL A 50 20.55 -67.98 -8.82
N VAL A 51 19.83 -68.21 -7.72
CA VAL A 51 19.32 -67.13 -6.85
C VAL A 51 20.47 -66.37 -6.18
N LEU A 52 21.50 -67.07 -5.69
CA LEU A 52 22.69 -66.44 -5.11
C LEU A 52 23.49 -65.63 -6.14
N VAL A 53 23.63 -66.13 -7.36
CA VAL A 53 24.30 -65.42 -8.45
C VAL A 53 23.48 -64.20 -8.89
N LEU A 54 22.15 -64.30 -8.95
CA LEU A 54 21.28 -63.15 -9.23
C LEU A 54 21.33 -62.11 -8.09
N ALA A 55 21.38 -62.54 -6.84
CA ALA A 55 21.54 -61.65 -5.69
C ALA A 55 22.93 -61.00 -5.66
N ALA A 56 23.98 -61.76 -5.99
CA ALA A 56 25.35 -61.25 -6.09
C ALA A 56 25.52 -60.31 -7.31
N ALA A 57 24.90 -60.63 -8.45
CA ALA A 57 24.89 -59.76 -9.63
C ALA A 57 24.06 -58.49 -9.39
N ALA A 58 22.99 -58.56 -8.59
CA ALA A 58 22.24 -57.39 -8.14
C ALA A 58 23.07 -56.55 -7.14
N ALA A 59 23.87 -57.18 -6.29
CA ALA A 59 24.79 -56.50 -5.37
C ALA A 59 26.04 -55.93 -6.07
N TRP A 60 26.41 -56.47 -7.24
CA TRP A 60 27.53 -56.05 -8.08
C TRP A 60 27.08 -55.22 -9.30
N MET A 61 25.88 -54.64 -9.26
CA MET A 61 25.60 -53.48 -10.10
C MET A 61 26.37 -52.29 -9.50
N PRO A 62 27.46 -51.83 -10.13
CA PRO A 62 28.22 -50.70 -9.60
C PRO A 62 27.29 -49.48 -9.58
N ALA A 63 27.30 -48.76 -8.46
CA ALA A 63 26.84 -47.39 -8.29
C ALA A 63 25.85 -46.93 -9.38
N VAL A 64 24.55 -47.15 -9.13
CA VAL A 64 23.48 -46.58 -9.95
C VAL A 64 23.81 -45.11 -10.15
N HIS A 65 24.11 -44.77 -11.40
CA HIS A 65 24.57 -43.43 -11.76
C HIS A 65 23.48 -42.45 -11.33
N ALA A 66 23.86 -41.37 -10.66
CA ALA A 66 23.03 -40.17 -10.46
C ALA A 66 22.27 -39.85 -11.77
N VAL A 67 20.96 -40.11 -11.82
CA VAL A 67 20.16 -39.79 -13.00
C VAL A 67 19.68 -38.36 -12.86
N VAL A 68 20.27 -37.49 -13.66
CA VAL A 68 19.86 -36.09 -13.76
C VAL A 68 18.72 -35.97 -14.76
N LEU A 69 17.52 -35.60 -14.30
CA LEU A 69 16.43 -35.21 -15.18
C LEU A 69 16.62 -33.74 -15.61
N ARG A 70 16.83 -33.48 -16.90
CA ARG A 70 16.91 -32.12 -17.46
C ARG A 70 15.80 -31.90 -18.47
N LEU A 71 14.94 -30.92 -18.20
CA LEU A 71 13.94 -30.41 -19.14
C LEU A 71 14.30 -28.96 -19.45
N ARG A 72 14.61 -28.67 -20.71
CA ARG A 72 14.88 -27.30 -21.19
C ARG A 72 13.86 -26.95 -22.25
N GLY A 73 13.06 -25.92 -22.02
CA GLY A 73 11.94 -25.57 -22.87
C GLY A 73 10.82 -26.63 -22.86
N GLY A 74 9.92 -26.52 -23.84
CA GLY A 74 8.85 -27.48 -24.06
C GLY A 74 7.64 -27.29 -23.15
N THR A 75 6.63 -28.12 -23.37
CA THR A 75 5.34 -28.06 -22.67
C THR A 75 5.08 -29.35 -21.90
N VAL A 76 4.68 -29.22 -20.63
CA VAL A 76 4.16 -30.28 -19.79
C VAL A 76 2.64 -30.07 -19.68
N ASP A 77 1.89 -30.87 -20.43
CA ASP A 77 0.42 -30.85 -20.50
C ASP A 77 -0.22 -32.13 -19.94
N ARG A 78 0.59 -33.02 -19.36
CA ARG A 78 0.19 -34.22 -18.63
C ARG A 78 0.83 -34.24 -17.25
N ALA A 79 0.14 -34.81 -16.27
CA ALA A 79 0.68 -34.95 -14.93
C ALA A 79 1.94 -35.83 -14.96
N ILE A 80 3.00 -35.38 -14.27
CA ILE A 80 4.26 -36.11 -14.15
C ILE A 80 4.64 -36.25 -12.68
N THR A 81 5.13 -37.42 -12.31
CA THR A 81 5.75 -37.67 -11.00
C THR A 81 7.20 -38.02 -11.22
N VAL A 82 8.09 -37.17 -10.72
CA VAL A 82 9.54 -37.36 -10.74
C VAL A 82 9.96 -37.87 -9.38
N GLY A 83 10.62 -39.01 -9.34
CA GLY A 83 11.08 -39.63 -8.09
C GLY A 83 12.06 -40.75 -8.37
N ARG A 84 11.54 -41.91 -8.81
CA ARG A 84 12.34 -43.13 -8.97
C ARG A 84 13.61 -42.92 -9.80
N ALA A 85 14.74 -43.37 -9.24
CA ALA A 85 16.07 -43.35 -9.85
C ALA A 85 16.63 -41.95 -10.15
N VAL A 86 15.99 -40.86 -9.74
CA VAL A 86 16.45 -39.48 -9.97
C VAL A 86 17.03 -38.92 -8.67
N ASP A 87 18.15 -38.20 -8.75
CA ASP A 87 18.75 -37.45 -7.64
C ASP A 87 18.74 -35.92 -7.91
N THR A 88 18.89 -35.53 -9.17
CA THR A 88 18.89 -34.13 -9.60
C THR A 88 17.83 -33.86 -10.66
N VAL A 89 17.06 -32.80 -10.49
CA VAL A 89 16.09 -32.28 -11.46
C VAL A 89 16.43 -30.84 -11.82
N LEU A 90 16.47 -30.55 -13.12
CA LEU A 90 16.56 -29.21 -13.67
C LEU A 90 15.45 -29.00 -14.70
N MET A 91 14.54 -28.07 -14.42
CA MET A 91 13.55 -27.56 -15.36
C MET A 91 13.90 -26.11 -15.68
N ASP A 92 14.15 -25.80 -16.95
CA ASP A 92 14.55 -24.46 -17.39
C ASP A 92 13.70 -24.02 -18.58
N GLY A 93 12.89 -22.97 -18.43
CA GLY A 93 12.02 -22.47 -19.50
C GLY A 93 10.85 -23.39 -19.86
N VAL A 94 10.44 -24.30 -18.96
CA VAL A 94 9.36 -25.27 -19.22
C VAL A 94 7.99 -24.62 -19.01
N TYR A 95 7.05 -24.84 -19.95
CA TYR A 95 5.66 -24.39 -19.87
C TYR A 95 4.76 -25.49 -19.30
N ILE A 96 4.16 -25.28 -18.12
CA ILE A 96 3.28 -26.26 -17.45
C ILE A 96 1.84 -25.76 -17.55
N THR A 97 0.93 -26.56 -18.10
CA THR A 97 -0.43 -26.08 -18.45
C THR A 97 -1.50 -27.16 -18.25
N ASN A 98 -2.75 -26.90 -18.68
CA ASN A 98 -3.90 -27.82 -18.61
C ASN A 98 -4.25 -28.31 -17.19
N GLY A 99 -3.92 -27.54 -16.16
CA GLY A 99 -4.27 -27.90 -14.78
C GLY A 99 -3.52 -29.13 -14.23
N VAL A 100 -2.39 -29.48 -14.84
CA VAL A 100 -1.64 -30.69 -14.47
C VAL A 100 -0.79 -30.50 -13.22
N ALA A 101 -0.52 -31.61 -12.54
CA ALA A 101 0.38 -31.66 -11.39
C ALA A 101 1.77 -32.16 -11.81
N VAL A 102 2.80 -31.39 -11.49
CA VAL A 102 4.21 -31.81 -11.52
C VAL A 102 4.61 -32.14 -10.09
N VAL A 103 4.89 -33.41 -9.80
CA VAL A 103 5.18 -33.89 -8.44
C VAL A 103 6.63 -34.34 -8.35
N PHE A 104 7.42 -33.70 -7.49
CA PHE A 104 8.72 -34.18 -7.07
C PHE A 104 8.55 -34.99 -5.78
N ASP A 105 8.58 -36.32 -5.92
CA ASP A 105 8.37 -37.29 -4.85
C ASP A 105 9.72 -37.64 -4.20
N VAL A 106 10.10 -36.87 -3.17
CA VAL A 106 11.41 -36.95 -2.49
C VAL A 106 11.66 -38.35 -1.89
N PRO A 107 10.70 -39.01 -1.22
CA PRO A 107 10.86 -40.40 -0.78
C PRO A 107 11.20 -41.39 -1.90
N ALA A 108 10.75 -41.14 -3.12
CA ALA A 108 11.01 -42.00 -4.27
C ALA A 108 12.35 -41.71 -4.98
N MET A 109 13.01 -40.59 -4.66
CA MET A 109 14.33 -40.22 -5.19
C MET A 109 15.45 -41.09 -4.60
N LEU A 110 16.60 -41.11 -5.29
CA LEU A 110 17.79 -41.83 -4.82
C LEU A 110 18.25 -41.30 -3.44
N PRO A 111 18.82 -42.14 -2.57
CA PRO A 111 19.50 -41.66 -1.37
C PRO A 111 20.66 -40.71 -1.70
N GLY A 112 20.98 -39.79 -0.79
CA GLY A 112 22.06 -38.81 -0.95
C GLY A 112 21.58 -37.36 -1.07
N ALA A 113 22.44 -36.50 -1.65
CA ALA A 113 22.17 -35.09 -1.84
C ALA A 113 21.25 -34.87 -3.06
N LEU A 114 20.01 -34.48 -2.80
CA LEU A 114 18.98 -34.24 -3.79
C LEU A 114 18.95 -32.77 -4.21
N ARG A 115 18.70 -32.52 -5.49
CA ARG A 115 18.57 -31.15 -6.01
C ARG A 115 17.39 -31.02 -6.96
N ILE A 116 16.50 -30.07 -6.71
CA ILE A 116 15.38 -29.73 -7.58
C ILE A 116 15.51 -28.27 -7.96
N GLU A 117 15.66 -27.99 -9.24
CA GLU A 117 15.86 -26.64 -9.75
C GLU A 117 14.84 -26.30 -10.84
N LEU A 118 14.09 -25.21 -10.64
CA LEU A 118 13.17 -24.63 -11.62
C LEU A 118 13.63 -23.21 -11.97
N ARG A 119 13.98 -22.98 -13.24
CA ARG A 119 14.44 -21.70 -13.77
C ARG A 119 13.51 -21.21 -14.87
N ASN A 120 13.03 -19.98 -14.79
CA ASN A 120 12.26 -19.33 -15.85
C ASN A 120 11.08 -20.16 -16.37
N CYS A 121 10.53 -21.04 -15.52
CA CYS A 121 9.39 -21.86 -15.88
C CYS A 121 8.13 -21.00 -15.91
N VAL A 122 7.17 -21.41 -16.73
CA VAL A 122 5.88 -20.73 -16.86
C VAL A 122 4.80 -21.72 -16.50
N CYS A 123 3.84 -21.33 -15.65
CA CYS A 123 2.73 -22.19 -15.27
C CYS A 123 1.37 -21.50 -15.45
N ASP A 124 0.42 -22.20 -16.05
CA ASP A 124 -0.90 -21.65 -16.36
C ASP A 124 -2.01 -22.72 -16.33
N GLY A 125 -3.27 -22.31 -16.51
CA GLY A 125 -4.41 -23.21 -16.62
C GLY A 125 -4.74 -23.97 -15.33
N GLY A 126 -4.27 -23.49 -14.18
CA GLY A 126 -4.43 -24.15 -12.88
C GLY A 126 -3.37 -25.22 -12.58
N ALA A 127 -2.22 -25.15 -13.23
CA ALA A 127 -1.09 -26.06 -13.02
C ALA A 127 -0.56 -25.98 -11.57
N GLN A 128 -0.08 -27.12 -11.07
CA GLN A 128 0.37 -27.25 -9.69
C GLN A 128 1.73 -27.93 -9.62
N ILE A 129 2.66 -27.36 -8.87
CA ILE A 129 4.02 -27.88 -8.68
C ILE A 129 4.14 -28.33 -7.23
N TYR A 130 4.36 -29.62 -7.02
CA TYR A 130 4.45 -30.24 -5.70
C TYR A 130 5.87 -30.67 -5.39
N VAL A 131 6.39 -30.27 -4.22
CA VAL A 131 7.53 -30.93 -3.57
C VAL A 131 6.97 -31.75 -2.42
N ARG A 132 6.97 -33.07 -2.58
CA ARG A 132 6.36 -34.02 -1.65
C ARG A 132 7.43 -34.73 -0.82
N GLY A 133 7.37 -34.52 0.49
CA GLY A 133 8.18 -35.19 1.49
C GLY A 133 7.56 -36.47 2.05
N TYR A 134 8.05 -36.88 3.23
CA TYR A 134 7.65 -38.07 3.96
C TYR A 134 6.44 -37.80 4.85
N SER A 135 5.40 -38.62 4.73
CA SER A 135 4.21 -38.53 5.60
C SER A 135 4.51 -38.83 7.08
N GLY A 136 5.63 -39.47 7.37
CA GLY A 136 6.15 -39.73 8.72
C GLY A 136 7.53 -39.11 8.93
N GLU A 137 8.35 -39.72 9.78
CA GLU A 137 9.72 -39.28 10.01
C GLU A 137 10.54 -39.36 8.70
N PRO A 138 11.23 -38.29 8.29
CA PRO A 138 12.03 -38.31 7.08
C PRO A 138 13.27 -39.20 7.25
N ALA A 139 13.68 -39.85 6.17
CA ALA A 139 14.89 -40.67 6.17
C ALA A 139 16.15 -39.79 6.35
N SER A 140 17.09 -40.26 7.16
CA SER A 140 18.35 -39.56 7.48
C SER A 140 19.45 -39.72 6.42
N ASP A 141 19.19 -40.50 5.37
CA ASP A 141 20.12 -40.80 4.28
C ASP A 141 20.08 -39.76 3.14
N ARG A 142 19.36 -38.64 3.32
CA ARG A 142 19.12 -37.62 2.28
C ARG A 142 19.23 -36.19 2.82
N SER A 143 19.66 -35.29 1.94
CA SER A 143 19.55 -33.83 2.09
C SER A 143 18.91 -33.27 0.82
N LEU A 144 18.22 -32.12 0.89
CA LEU A 144 17.48 -31.59 -0.26
C LEU A 144 17.76 -30.09 -0.47
N GLU A 145 18.10 -29.73 -1.72
CA GLU A 145 18.15 -28.34 -2.16
C GLU A 145 17.05 -28.11 -3.21
N VAL A 146 16.15 -27.16 -2.95
CA VAL A 146 15.12 -26.73 -3.91
C VAL A 146 15.35 -25.27 -4.27
N SER A 147 15.48 -24.98 -5.56
CA SER A 147 15.65 -23.62 -6.07
C SER A 147 14.61 -23.33 -7.16
N VAL A 148 13.76 -22.34 -6.92
CA VAL A 148 12.77 -21.83 -7.85
C VAL A 148 13.11 -20.37 -8.16
N SER A 149 13.45 -20.06 -9.40
CA SER A 149 13.79 -18.70 -9.83
C SER A 149 13.10 -18.34 -11.12
N GLY A 150 12.47 -17.17 -11.21
CA GLY A 150 11.81 -16.72 -12.43
C GLY A 150 10.53 -17.49 -12.76
N LEU A 151 9.83 -18.07 -11.78
CA LEU A 151 8.57 -18.77 -12.03
C LEU A 151 7.47 -17.76 -12.34
N SER A 152 6.94 -17.80 -13.56
CA SER A 152 5.85 -16.93 -14.02
C SER A 152 4.55 -17.71 -14.13
N GLY A 153 3.66 -17.51 -13.17
CA GLY A 153 2.38 -18.20 -13.03
C GLY A 153 1.17 -17.28 -13.17
N SER A 154 0.38 -17.38 -14.24
CA SER A 154 -0.89 -16.64 -14.39
C SER A 154 -2.08 -17.36 -13.76
N TYR A 155 -2.01 -18.68 -13.66
CA TYR A 155 -2.99 -19.50 -12.94
C TYR A 155 -2.30 -20.76 -12.41
N CYS A 156 -1.65 -20.65 -11.24
CA CYS A 156 -0.66 -21.63 -10.80
C CYS A 156 -0.52 -21.70 -9.27
N SER A 157 -0.08 -22.85 -8.75
CA SER A 157 0.21 -23.05 -7.32
C SER A 157 1.50 -23.85 -7.10
N LEU A 158 2.35 -23.38 -6.18
CA LEU A 158 3.53 -24.06 -5.68
C LEU A 158 3.23 -24.63 -4.28
N VAL A 159 3.42 -25.92 -4.11
CA VAL A 159 2.94 -26.67 -2.95
C VAL A 159 4.07 -27.48 -2.32
N PHE A 160 4.35 -27.24 -1.05
CA PHE A 160 5.21 -28.08 -0.22
C PHE A 160 4.33 -28.90 0.70
N VAL A 161 4.50 -30.22 0.67
CA VAL A 161 3.68 -31.15 1.44
C VAL A 161 4.54 -32.16 2.17
N HIS A 162 4.15 -32.50 3.39
CA HIS A 162 4.80 -33.51 4.23
C HIS A 162 6.21 -33.11 4.69
N ASN A 163 6.88 -33.98 5.46
CA ASN A 163 8.16 -33.67 6.08
C ASN A 163 9.30 -33.78 5.06
N LEU A 164 10.04 -32.69 4.88
CA LEU A 164 11.24 -32.69 4.04
C LEU A 164 12.43 -33.28 4.85
N PRO A 165 13.46 -33.81 4.19
CA PRO A 165 14.67 -34.27 4.87
C PRO A 165 15.27 -33.19 5.79
N ALA A 166 16.04 -33.60 6.80
CA ALA A 166 16.83 -32.64 7.56
C ALA A 166 17.84 -31.91 6.64
N HIS A 167 18.26 -30.71 7.04
CA HIS A 167 19.17 -29.88 6.23
C HIS A 167 18.62 -29.55 4.84
N THR A 168 17.30 -29.38 4.72
CA THR A 168 16.68 -28.93 3.47
C THR A 168 16.79 -27.42 3.32
N ASN A 169 17.21 -26.98 2.13
CA ASN A 169 17.25 -25.56 1.77
C ASN A 169 16.32 -25.29 0.58
N VAL A 170 15.24 -24.56 0.80
CA VAL A 170 14.30 -24.16 -0.24
C VAL A 170 14.41 -22.66 -0.48
N THR A 171 14.64 -22.27 -1.74
CA THR A 171 14.65 -20.89 -2.19
C THR A 171 13.63 -20.68 -3.30
N VAL A 172 12.80 -19.66 -3.16
CA VAL A 172 11.87 -19.18 -4.20
C VAL A 172 12.16 -17.71 -4.41
N ARG A 173 12.52 -17.30 -5.63
CA ARG A 173 12.87 -15.91 -5.90
C ARG A 173 12.49 -15.40 -7.27
N ASP A 174 12.39 -14.08 -7.40
CA ASP A 174 12.18 -13.39 -8.67
C ASP A 174 10.97 -13.94 -9.45
N SER A 175 9.90 -14.28 -8.73
CA SER A 175 8.76 -15.04 -9.27
C SER A 175 7.45 -14.25 -9.16
N THR A 176 6.48 -14.56 -10.02
CA THR A 176 5.12 -14.02 -9.94
C THR A 176 4.15 -15.17 -10.07
N ILE A 177 3.40 -15.49 -9.02
CA ILE A 177 2.49 -16.65 -9.00
C ILE A 177 1.09 -16.15 -8.64
N VAL A 178 0.13 -16.38 -9.54
CA VAL A 178 -1.23 -15.86 -9.44
C VAL A 178 -2.23 -17.02 -9.46
N THR A 179 -3.23 -16.97 -8.58
CA THR A 179 -4.42 -17.82 -8.60
C THR A 179 -5.68 -16.97 -8.78
N PRO A 180 -6.10 -16.67 -10.02
CA PRO A 180 -7.31 -15.88 -10.29
C PRO A 180 -8.61 -16.62 -9.99
N GLY A 181 -8.59 -17.96 -9.96
CA GLY A 181 -9.74 -18.82 -9.74
C GLY A 181 -9.47 -19.99 -8.78
N PRO A 182 -10.44 -20.91 -8.59
CA PRO A 182 -10.33 -22.01 -7.65
C PRO A 182 -9.28 -23.06 -8.05
N MET A 183 -8.49 -23.52 -7.08
CA MET A 183 -7.51 -24.61 -7.24
C MET A 183 -8.10 -25.96 -6.84
N ARG A 184 -7.69 -27.04 -7.52
CA ARG A 184 -8.05 -28.41 -7.16
C ARG A 184 -6.85 -29.16 -6.58
N TYR A 185 -6.68 -29.12 -5.26
CA TYR A 185 -5.60 -29.81 -4.55
C TYR A 185 -5.86 -31.31 -4.36
N SER A 186 -6.19 -32.03 -5.43
CA SER A 186 -6.58 -33.45 -5.38
C SER A 186 -5.47 -34.38 -4.87
N GLN A 187 -4.22 -33.93 -4.88
CA GLN A 187 -3.06 -34.66 -4.37
C GLN A 187 -2.90 -34.59 -2.84
N LEU A 188 -3.73 -33.80 -2.14
CA LEU A 188 -3.65 -33.57 -0.70
C LEU A 188 -4.90 -34.12 -0.01
N SER A 189 -4.75 -35.23 0.71
CA SER A 189 -5.81 -35.73 1.59
C SER A 189 -5.99 -34.79 2.78
N GLY A 190 -7.21 -34.29 3.00
CA GLY A 190 -7.55 -33.46 4.18
C GLY A 190 -7.39 -31.94 3.99
N LEU A 191 -6.95 -31.47 2.82
CA LEU A 191 -6.95 -30.04 2.50
C LEU A 191 -8.35 -29.61 2.00
N THR A 192 -9.31 -29.48 2.91
CA THR A 192 -10.68 -29.06 2.57
C THR A 192 -10.84 -27.55 2.44
N ASP A 193 -9.97 -26.78 3.08
CA ASP A 193 -10.23 -25.34 3.31
C ASP A 193 -9.45 -24.40 2.38
N ALA A 194 -8.42 -24.90 1.69
CA ALA A 194 -7.66 -24.09 0.75
C ALA A 194 -8.41 -23.94 -0.58
N VAL A 195 -8.91 -22.74 -0.86
CA VAL A 195 -9.70 -22.46 -2.06
C VAL A 195 -8.83 -22.16 -3.28
N ALA A 196 -7.87 -21.25 -3.12
CA ALA A 196 -6.92 -20.82 -4.14
C ALA A 196 -5.72 -20.17 -3.47
N SER A 197 -4.53 -20.71 -3.70
CA SER A 197 -3.31 -20.15 -3.11
C SER A 197 -2.08 -20.38 -3.98
N PRO A 198 -1.33 -19.31 -4.33
CA PRO A 198 -0.07 -19.39 -5.04
C PRO A 198 1.00 -20.21 -4.32
N LEU A 199 1.08 -20.12 -2.99
CA LEU A 199 2.05 -20.86 -2.17
C LEU A 199 1.35 -21.59 -1.03
N VAL A 200 1.52 -22.91 -0.97
CA VAL A 200 0.89 -23.78 0.03
C VAL A 200 1.94 -24.56 0.81
N LEU A 201 1.87 -24.52 2.15
CA LEU A 201 2.61 -25.40 3.06
C LEU A 201 1.62 -26.33 3.77
N HIS A 202 1.78 -27.64 3.63
CA HIS A 202 0.85 -28.62 4.18
C HIS A 202 1.52 -29.76 4.95
N ALA A 203 1.15 -29.92 6.23
CA ALA A 203 1.63 -31.01 7.09
C ALA A 203 3.17 -31.12 7.09
N THR A 204 3.86 -29.99 7.23
CA THR A 204 5.31 -29.88 7.00
C THR A 204 6.07 -29.64 8.30
N SER A 205 6.95 -30.55 8.70
CA SER A 205 7.97 -30.27 9.72
C SER A 205 9.30 -29.94 9.05
N LEU A 206 9.86 -28.77 9.37
CA LEU A 206 11.17 -28.32 8.90
C LEU A 206 12.18 -28.48 10.03
N LEU A 207 12.89 -29.61 10.02
CA LEU A 207 13.98 -29.90 10.95
C LEU A 207 15.30 -29.42 10.37
N GLN A 208 15.99 -28.50 11.05
CA GLN A 208 17.29 -27.96 10.59
C GLN A 208 17.26 -27.48 9.13
N SER A 209 16.11 -26.95 8.72
CA SER A 209 15.77 -26.66 7.33
C SER A 209 15.24 -25.25 7.19
N GLN A 210 15.38 -24.67 5.99
CA GLN A 210 14.90 -23.33 5.72
C GLN A 210 14.09 -23.25 4.42
N LEU A 211 13.05 -22.42 4.44
CA LEU A 211 12.26 -22.00 3.29
C LEU A 211 12.34 -20.47 3.17
N ARG A 212 12.97 -19.98 2.11
CA ARG A 212 13.10 -18.54 1.83
C ARG A 212 12.37 -18.18 0.53
N VAL A 213 11.45 -17.24 0.62
CA VAL A 213 10.76 -16.64 -0.52
C VAL A 213 11.19 -15.19 -0.60
N SER A 214 11.75 -14.77 -1.73
CA SER A 214 12.30 -13.42 -1.89
C SER A 214 11.89 -12.75 -3.20
N ASN A 215 11.72 -11.43 -3.22
CA ASN A 215 11.42 -10.66 -4.44
C ASN A 215 10.33 -11.32 -5.31
N THR A 216 9.21 -11.70 -4.70
CA THR A 216 8.18 -12.54 -5.32
C THR A 216 6.81 -11.93 -5.12
N VAL A 217 5.97 -11.98 -6.15
CA VAL A 217 4.56 -11.54 -6.10
C VAL A 217 3.65 -12.75 -5.99
N LEU A 218 2.87 -12.83 -4.92
CA LEU A 218 1.87 -13.88 -4.70
C LEU A 218 0.48 -13.23 -4.68
N ARG A 219 -0.37 -13.60 -5.63
CA ARG A 219 -1.70 -12.99 -5.79
C ARG A 219 -2.82 -14.02 -5.86
N SER A 220 -3.87 -13.82 -5.08
CA SER A 220 -5.13 -14.59 -5.16
C SER A 220 -6.32 -13.66 -5.36
N SER A 221 -7.13 -13.90 -6.39
CA SER A 221 -8.36 -13.12 -6.65
C SER A 221 -9.65 -13.88 -6.34
N GLN A 222 -9.52 -15.15 -5.96
CA GLN A 222 -10.66 -16.03 -5.68
C GLN A 222 -11.27 -15.73 -4.30
N ALA A 223 -12.59 -15.77 -4.20
CA ALA A 223 -13.29 -15.65 -2.92
C ALA A 223 -12.84 -16.72 -1.92
N GLY A 224 -12.49 -16.29 -0.70
CA GLY A 224 -11.91 -17.16 0.33
C GLY A 224 -10.46 -17.58 0.09
N GLY A 225 -9.84 -17.19 -1.03
CA GLY A 225 -8.44 -17.52 -1.35
C GLY A 225 -7.41 -16.74 -0.53
N SER A 226 -6.16 -17.17 -0.61
CA SER A 226 -5.04 -16.53 0.10
C SER A 226 -3.73 -16.55 -0.68
N ALA A 227 -2.89 -15.51 -0.56
CA ALA A 227 -1.60 -15.49 -1.27
C ALA A 227 -0.61 -16.54 -0.75
N VAL A 228 -0.65 -16.80 0.56
CA VAL A 228 0.03 -17.94 1.21
C VAL A 228 -0.96 -18.71 2.06
N TYR A 229 -0.97 -20.04 1.94
CA TYR A 229 -1.81 -20.92 2.75
C TYR A 229 -0.96 -21.91 3.53
N VAL A 230 -1.27 -22.08 4.82
CA VAL A 230 -0.65 -23.06 5.70
C VAL A 230 -1.73 -23.96 6.31
N GLY A 231 -1.59 -25.28 6.20
CA GLY A 231 -2.56 -26.22 6.77
C GLY A 231 -1.95 -27.56 7.16
N GLY A 232 -2.73 -28.42 7.82
CA GLY A 232 -2.27 -29.75 8.23
C GLY A 232 -1.24 -29.76 9.37
N GLY A 233 -0.86 -28.59 9.89
CA GLY A 233 0.21 -28.41 10.87
C GLY A 233 1.55 -28.10 10.22
N VAL A 234 2.24 -27.09 10.73
CA VAL A 234 3.63 -26.77 10.37
C VAL A 234 4.45 -26.59 11.63
N ASP A 235 5.55 -27.34 11.74
CA ASP A 235 6.46 -27.31 12.87
C ASP A 235 7.88 -26.94 12.40
N LEU A 236 8.42 -25.83 12.86
CA LEU A 236 9.82 -25.46 12.70
C LEU A 236 10.61 -25.98 13.91
N LEU A 237 11.58 -26.85 13.67
CA LEU A 237 12.46 -27.44 14.68
C LEU A 237 13.90 -27.08 14.33
N SER A 238 14.45 -26.07 14.99
CA SER A 238 15.69 -25.41 14.54
C SER A 238 15.61 -25.08 13.05
N GLY A 239 14.51 -24.51 12.59
CA GLY A 239 14.24 -24.24 11.18
C GLY A 239 13.79 -22.80 10.93
N ALA A 240 13.76 -22.41 9.66
CA ALA A 240 13.40 -21.06 9.27
C ALA A 240 12.37 -21.00 8.13
N VAL A 241 11.44 -20.06 8.24
CA VAL A 241 10.60 -19.61 7.12
C VAL A 241 10.79 -18.10 6.98
N VAL A 242 11.23 -17.64 5.81
CA VAL A 242 11.59 -16.25 5.56
C VAL A 242 10.88 -15.74 4.31
N LEU A 243 10.04 -14.71 4.46
CA LEU A 243 9.47 -13.94 3.36
C LEU A 243 10.16 -12.58 3.33
N ASP A 244 10.78 -12.23 2.21
CA ASP A 244 11.68 -11.08 2.07
C ASP A 244 11.42 -10.30 0.77
N GLY A 245 10.92 -9.06 0.82
CA GLY A 245 10.59 -8.34 -0.42
C GLY A 245 9.44 -8.97 -1.19
N VAL A 246 8.42 -9.49 -0.47
CA VAL A 246 7.29 -10.22 -1.08
C VAL A 246 6.04 -9.33 -1.14
N SER A 247 5.33 -9.35 -2.26
CA SER A 247 4.00 -8.74 -2.37
C SER A 247 2.92 -9.79 -2.15
N LEU A 248 2.08 -9.61 -1.13
CA LEU A 248 0.96 -10.49 -0.80
C LEU A 248 -0.36 -9.80 -1.16
N GLU A 249 -1.01 -10.27 -2.22
CA GLU A 249 -2.23 -9.66 -2.75
C GLU A 249 -3.42 -10.64 -2.70
N ALA A 250 -4.52 -10.22 -2.08
CA ALA A 250 -5.73 -11.03 -1.90
C ALA A 250 -7.01 -10.20 -2.16
N SER A 251 -7.57 -10.27 -3.36
CA SER A 251 -8.71 -9.42 -3.79
C SER A 251 -10.06 -10.14 -3.87
N GLY A 252 -10.17 -11.35 -3.30
CA GLY A 252 -11.39 -12.18 -3.33
C GLY A 252 -12.55 -11.73 -2.44
N GLY A 253 -12.62 -10.46 -2.04
CA GLY A 253 -13.62 -9.95 -1.08
C GLY A 253 -13.23 -10.19 0.39
N LEU A 254 -14.20 -10.01 1.30
CA LEU A 254 -13.97 -9.98 2.76
C LEU A 254 -13.46 -11.31 3.35
N THR A 255 -13.69 -12.43 2.68
CA THR A 255 -13.25 -13.76 3.14
C THR A 255 -11.83 -14.11 2.73
N ALA A 256 -11.23 -13.35 1.81
CA ALA A 256 -9.86 -13.55 1.36
C ALA A 256 -8.83 -13.15 2.44
N SER A 257 -7.60 -13.63 2.34
CA SER A 257 -6.53 -13.24 3.27
C SER A 257 -5.16 -13.20 2.61
N ALA A 258 -4.28 -12.29 3.01
CA ALA A 258 -2.93 -12.23 2.44
C ALA A 258 -2.13 -13.51 2.77
N MET A 259 -2.17 -13.92 4.04
CA MET A 259 -1.68 -15.22 4.48
C MET A 259 -2.68 -15.86 5.44
N ARG A 260 -2.92 -17.16 5.31
CA ARG A 260 -3.84 -17.88 6.18
C ARG A 260 -3.24 -19.21 6.63
N VAL A 261 -3.01 -19.33 7.93
CA VAL A 261 -2.95 -20.61 8.62
C VAL A 261 -4.39 -21.06 8.90
N ALA A 262 -4.75 -22.26 8.49
CA ALA A 262 -6.08 -22.81 8.76
C ALA A 262 -6.33 -22.85 10.28
N SER A 263 -7.52 -22.47 10.73
CA SER A 263 -7.80 -22.20 12.15
C SER A 263 -7.37 -23.31 13.10
N LEU A 264 -7.66 -24.56 12.75
CA LEU A 264 -7.32 -25.74 13.57
C LEU A 264 -5.89 -26.26 13.35
N SER A 265 -5.19 -25.75 12.33
CA SER A 265 -3.81 -26.14 12.05
C SER A 265 -2.86 -25.48 13.04
N ARG A 266 -1.90 -26.26 13.50
CA ARG A 266 -0.85 -25.77 14.38
C ARG A 266 0.25 -25.08 13.59
N LEU A 267 0.72 -23.93 14.06
CA LEU A 267 1.97 -23.32 13.63
C LEU A 267 2.91 -23.28 14.83
N SER A 268 3.92 -24.15 14.86
CA SER A 268 4.87 -24.25 15.98
C SER A 268 6.27 -23.85 15.56
N LEU A 269 6.92 -23.03 16.38
CA LEU A 269 8.33 -22.68 16.27
C LEU A 269 9.03 -23.12 17.56
N ARG A 270 10.03 -24.00 17.45
CA ARG A 270 10.75 -24.55 18.60
C ARG A 270 12.25 -24.64 18.35
N SER A 271 13.02 -24.71 19.43
CA SER A 271 14.44 -25.04 19.40
C SER A 271 15.25 -24.08 18.51
N HIS A 272 15.13 -22.78 18.78
CA HIS A 272 15.82 -21.72 18.02
C HIS A 272 15.39 -21.69 16.55
N SER A 273 14.07 -21.64 16.33
CA SER A 273 13.48 -21.45 14.99
C SER A 273 13.14 -19.98 14.72
N VAL A 274 12.98 -19.63 13.44
CA VAL A 274 12.57 -18.27 13.02
C VAL A 274 11.48 -18.31 11.95
N PHE A 275 10.38 -17.61 12.18
CA PHE A 275 9.44 -17.23 11.12
C PHE A 275 9.55 -15.71 10.92
N SER A 276 10.05 -15.27 9.77
CA SER A 276 10.33 -13.87 9.49
C SER A 276 9.58 -13.39 8.25
N VAL A 277 8.83 -12.30 8.42
CA VAL A 277 8.21 -11.53 7.34
C VAL A 277 8.90 -10.18 7.30
N THR A 278 9.59 -9.87 6.21
CA THR A 278 10.41 -8.64 6.10
C THR A 278 10.24 -8.00 4.73
N ASP A 279 10.12 -6.67 4.70
CA ASP A 279 9.90 -5.92 3.44
C ASP A 279 8.70 -6.45 2.65
N VAL A 280 7.59 -6.68 3.34
CA VAL A 280 6.39 -7.27 2.74
C VAL A 280 5.30 -6.22 2.61
N SER A 281 4.75 -6.10 1.41
CA SER A 281 3.53 -5.34 1.16
C SER A 281 2.32 -6.26 1.17
N VAL A 282 1.24 -5.81 1.82
CA VAL A 282 -0.01 -6.56 1.95
C VAL A 282 -1.17 -5.74 1.38
N VAL A 283 -1.85 -6.28 0.38
CA VAL A 283 -3.10 -5.69 -0.11
C VAL A 283 -4.17 -6.75 -0.07
N SER A 284 -5.10 -6.63 0.88
CA SER A 284 -6.16 -7.64 1.06
C SER A 284 -7.51 -6.99 1.26
N SER A 285 -8.50 -7.42 0.49
CA SER A 285 -9.90 -7.03 0.68
C SER A 285 -10.52 -7.62 1.96
N GLY A 286 -9.84 -8.57 2.62
CA GLY A 286 -10.29 -9.22 3.84
C GLY A 286 -9.22 -9.17 4.94
N GLY A 287 -8.71 -10.34 5.34
CA GLY A 287 -7.71 -10.48 6.39
C GLY A 287 -6.28 -10.21 5.92
N GLY A 288 -5.40 -9.78 6.82
CA GLY A 288 -3.96 -9.70 6.58
C GLY A 288 -3.28 -11.08 6.69
N ILE A 289 -2.35 -11.19 7.64
CA ILE A 289 -1.60 -12.39 7.99
C ILE A 289 -2.30 -13.06 9.18
N VAL A 290 -3.06 -14.12 8.91
CA VAL A 290 -3.83 -14.86 9.91
C VAL A 290 -3.06 -16.12 10.31
N LEU A 291 -2.69 -16.23 11.58
CA LEU A 291 -1.88 -17.31 12.15
C LEU A 291 -2.69 -18.44 12.82
N GLY A 292 -4.03 -18.38 12.73
CA GLY A 292 -4.93 -19.42 13.24
C GLY A 292 -5.09 -19.39 14.76
N GLU A 293 -5.55 -20.51 15.33
CA GLU A 293 -5.90 -20.63 16.76
C GLU A 293 -4.87 -21.43 17.58
N ARG A 294 -3.84 -21.99 16.92
CA ARG A 294 -2.86 -22.91 17.53
C ARG A 294 -1.42 -22.48 17.25
N LEU A 295 -1.10 -21.22 17.53
CA LEU A 295 0.26 -20.72 17.52
C LEU A 295 1.06 -21.27 18.72
N ALA A 296 2.31 -21.66 18.53
CA ALA A 296 3.20 -22.08 19.60
C ALA A 296 4.63 -21.60 19.33
N VAL A 297 5.11 -20.61 20.08
CA VAL A 297 6.48 -20.06 19.93
C VAL A 297 7.26 -20.30 21.22
N PHE A 298 8.30 -21.14 21.16
CA PHE A 298 9.15 -21.51 22.31
C PHE A 298 10.62 -21.49 21.89
N ASP A 299 11.48 -20.82 22.67
CA ASP A 299 12.90 -20.61 22.35
C ASP A 299 13.14 -20.15 20.89
N SER A 300 12.22 -19.37 20.32
CA SER A 300 12.13 -19.11 18.88
C SER A 300 11.54 -17.72 18.59
N VAL A 301 11.69 -17.25 17.36
CA VAL A 301 11.30 -15.89 16.96
C VAL A 301 10.23 -15.90 15.88
N LEU A 302 9.13 -15.21 16.13
CA LEU A 302 8.14 -14.82 15.13
C LEU A 302 8.26 -13.31 14.91
N ARG A 303 8.68 -12.85 13.74
CA ARG A 303 8.94 -11.42 13.50
C ARG A 303 8.29 -10.89 12.23
N PHE A 304 7.78 -9.67 12.33
CA PHE A 304 7.23 -8.86 11.25
C PHE A 304 7.99 -7.53 11.25
N VAL A 305 8.74 -7.29 10.19
CA VAL A 305 9.68 -6.17 10.10
C VAL A 305 9.42 -5.41 8.81
N ARG A 306 9.15 -4.11 8.86
CA ARG A 306 8.89 -3.29 7.64
C ARG A 306 7.77 -3.92 6.79
N VAL A 307 6.65 -4.23 7.46
CA VAL A 307 5.46 -4.81 6.82
C VAL A 307 4.39 -3.74 6.74
N GLU A 308 3.98 -3.40 5.53
CA GLU A 308 2.92 -2.43 5.29
C GLU A 308 1.73 -3.11 4.67
N GLY A 309 0.54 -2.85 5.19
CA GLY A 309 -0.66 -3.50 4.68
C GLY A 309 -1.92 -2.68 4.72
N SER A 310 -2.66 -2.70 3.61
CA SER A 310 -4.05 -2.25 3.56
C SER A 310 -4.97 -3.46 3.65
N VAL A 311 -5.71 -3.54 4.76
CA VAL A 311 -6.55 -4.67 5.14
C VAL A 311 -7.86 -4.17 5.75
N ALA A 312 -8.91 -4.99 5.70
CA ALA A 312 -10.21 -4.62 6.27
C ALA A 312 -10.26 -4.67 7.82
N SER A 313 -9.28 -5.31 8.45
CA SER A 313 -9.20 -5.47 9.92
C SER A 313 -7.75 -5.40 10.40
N SER A 314 -7.23 -6.42 11.07
CA SER A 314 -5.86 -6.43 11.59
C SER A 314 -4.86 -6.97 10.58
N LEU A 315 -3.70 -6.33 10.50
CA LEU A 315 -2.63 -6.75 9.60
C LEU A 315 -2.02 -8.09 10.02
N VAL A 316 -1.80 -8.29 11.32
CA VAL A 316 -1.45 -9.59 11.91
C VAL A 316 -2.58 -10.04 12.83
N ARG A 317 -3.07 -11.27 12.65
CA ARG A 317 -4.16 -11.83 13.47
C ARG A 317 -3.79 -13.21 13.98
N CYS A 318 -3.88 -13.39 15.29
CA CYS A 318 -3.80 -14.68 15.97
C CYS A 318 -5.05 -14.83 16.82
N ASP A 319 -5.74 -15.96 16.69
CA ASP A 319 -7.00 -16.24 17.40
C ASP A 319 -6.82 -17.25 18.54
N GLY A 320 -5.58 -17.69 18.79
CA GLY A 320 -5.22 -18.54 19.91
C GLY A 320 -3.78 -19.01 19.88
N GLY A 321 -3.32 -19.59 20.99
CA GLY A 321 -2.00 -20.19 21.09
C GLY A 321 -1.18 -19.67 22.27
N THR A 322 0.13 -19.90 22.24
CA THR A 322 1.04 -19.53 23.32
C THR A 322 2.36 -19.01 22.79
N ILE A 323 2.79 -17.86 23.32
CA ILE A 323 4.17 -17.38 23.24
C ILE A 323 4.79 -17.71 24.59
N GLY A 324 5.52 -18.82 24.63
CA GLY A 324 6.05 -19.40 25.85
C GLY A 324 7.48 -18.95 26.15
N ASP A 325 8.12 -19.64 27.10
CA ASP A 325 9.51 -19.40 27.48
C ASP A 325 10.44 -19.32 26.25
N GLY A 326 11.30 -18.30 26.25
CA GLY A 326 12.23 -18.02 25.15
C GLY A 326 11.55 -17.68 23.81
N GLY A 327 10.23 -17.60 23.75
CA GLY A 327 9.47 -17.20 22.57
C GLY A 327 9.42 -15.69 22.44
N TRP A 328 9.70 -15.17 21.24
CA TRP A 328 9.68 -13.74 20.96
C TRP A 328 8.81 -13.41 19.75
N LEU A 329 7.80 -12.56 19.94
CA LEU A 329 7.04 -11.91 18.88
C LEU A 329 7.57 -10.48 18.68
N ASP A 330 8.22 -10.20 17.55
CA ASP A 330 8.72 -8.87 17.21
C ASP A 330 7.87 -8.21 16.12
N LEU A 331 7.20 -7.12 16.46
CA LEU A 331 6.49 -6.25 15.52
C LEU A 331 7.29 -4.97 15.39
N ARG A 332 7.96 -4.77 14.26
CA ARG A 332 8.81 -3.60 14.01
C ARG A 332 8.53 -2.95 12.68
N ASP A 333 8.36 -1.62 12.67
CA ASP A 333 8.04 -0.88 11.45
C ASP A 333 6.84 -1.51 10.72
N VAL A 334 5.80 -1.92 11.47
CA VAL A 334 4.59 -2.53 10.91
C VAL A 334 3.50 -1.47 10.79
N TRP A 335 3.00 -1.27 9.57
CA TRP A 335 2.12 -0.17 9.20
C TRP A 335 0.79 -0.73 8.69
N ALA A 336 -0.27 -0.55 9.48
CA ALA A 336 -1.62 -0.98 9.13
C ALA A 336 -2.42 0.23 8.60
N VAL A 337 -2.77 0.18 7.32
CA VAL A 337 -3.29 1.30 6.54
C VAL A 337 -4.74 1.04 6.07
N GLY A 338 -5.71 1.34 6.93
CA GLY A 338 -7.15 1.17 6.67
C GLY A 338 -8.03 1.75 7.79
N GLU A 339 -9.22 2.28 7.49
CA GLU A 339 -10.01 3.11 8.43
C GLU A 339 -10.19 2.51 9.85
N ALA A 340 -10.28 1.18 9.97
CA ALA A 340 -10.38 0.46 11.24
C ALA A 340 -9.25 -0.55 11.48
N SER A 341 -8.10 -0.41 10.81
CA SER A 341 -7.04 -1.41 10.90
C SER A 341 -6.13 -1.23 12.12
N SER A 342 -5.80 -2.36 12.76
CA SER A 342 -4.78 -2.45 13.80
C SER A 342 -3.55 -3.19 13.29
N VAL A 343 -2.39 -2.96 13.92
CA VAL A 343 -1.14 -3.67 13.61
C VAL A 343 -1.30 -5.15 13.92
N ALA A 344 -1.82 -5.46 15.11
CA ALA A 344 -2.08 -6.85 15.48
C ALA A 344 -3.36 -7.04 16.31
N LEU A 345 -3.95 -8.23 16.19
CA LEU A 345 -5.00 -8.75 17.05
C LEU A 345 -4.55 -10.13 17.55
N LEU A 346 -4.19 -10.21 18.82
CA LEU A 346 -3.69 -11.41 19.49
C LEU A 346 -4.78 -12.00 20.40
N SER A 347 -5.97 -12.22 19.82
CA SER A 347 -7.11 -12.77 20.52
C SER A 347 -6.80 -14.19 21.00
N GLY A 348 -7.03 -14.49 22.28
CA GLY A 348 -6.81 -15.84 22.83
C GLY A 348 -5.35 -16.31 22.91
N VAL A 349 -4.37 -15.48 22.53
CA VAL A 349 -2.95 -15.81 22.70
C VAL A 349 -2.56 -15.63 24.15
N MET A 350 -1.96 -16.66 24.75
CA MET A 350 -1.39 -16.62 26.09
C MET A 350 0.10 -16.28 26.03
N LEU A 351 0.51 -15.22 26.72
CA LEU A 351 1.92 -14.94 26.98
C LEU A 351 2.29 -15.62 28.30
N SER A 352 3.16 -16.64 28.22
CA SER A 352 3.56 -17.48 29.36
C SER A 352 5.09 -17.64 29.39
N GLY A 353 5.78 -16.56 29.75
CA GLY A 353 7.25 -16.49 29.86
C GLY A 353 7.94 -15.94 28.61
N GLY A 354 7.19 -15.75 27.52
CA GLY A 354 7.69 -15.13 26.31
C GLY A 354 7.74 -13.61 26.34
N ALA A 355 8.16 -13.02 25.22
CA ALA A 355 8.24 -11.59 25.01
C ALA A 355 7.46 -11.15 23.76
N VAL A 356 6.83 -9.98 23.84
CA VAL A 356 6.26 -9.26 22.70
C VAL A 356 6.90 -7.88 22.62
N SER A 357 7.46 -7.51 21.48
CA SER A 357 7.96 -6.16 21.22
C SER A 357 7.16 -5.46 20.13
N THR A 358 6.80 -4.19 20.35
CA THR A 358 6.23 -3.33 19.32
C THR A 358 7.05 -2.05 19.18
N VAL A 359 7.69 -1.87 18.03
CA VAL A 359 8.64 -0.78 17.80
C VAL A 359 8.33 -0.07 16.49
N ARG A 360 8.12 1.24 16.52
CA ARG A 360 7.88 2.03 15.29
C ARG A 360 6.72 1.50 14.45
N CYS A 361 5.70 0.95 15.09
CA CYS A 361 4.50 0.50 14.40
C CYS A 361 3.46 1.63 14.33
N ALA A 362 2.68 1.66 13.26
CA ALA A 362 1.66 2.67 13.01
C ALA A 362 0.32 2.02 12.61
N ALA A 363 -0.76 2.45 13.26
CA ALA A 363 -2.13 2.06 12.92
C ALA A 363 -3.00 3.29 12.68
N THR A 364 -3.83 3.23 11.65
CA THR A 364 -4.85 4.25 11.35
C THR A 364 -5.99 4.18 12.37
N GLY A 365 -6.38 2.97 12.78
CA GLY A 365 -7.35 2.76 13.84
C GLY A 365 -6.82 3.16 15.22
N ALA A 366 -7.73 3.36 16.18
CA ALA A 366 -7.38 3.69 17.57
C ALA A 366 -6.60 2.58 18.30
N THR A 367 -6.79 1.33 17.86
CA THR A 367 -6.11 0.17 18.42
C THR A 367 -4.80 -0.11 17.68
N LEU A 368 -3.69 -0.14 18.41
CA LEU A 368 -2.40 -0.59 17.88
C LEU A 368 -2.35 -2.12 17.86
N VAL A 369 -2.40 -2.73 19.05
CA VAL A 369 -2.39 -4.17 19.27
C VAL A 369 -3.40 -4.51 20.35
N SER A 370 -4.23 -5.53 20.12
CA SER A 370 -5.11 -6.08 21.16
C SER A 370 -4.58 -7.42 21.68
N GLY A 371 -4.53 -7.58 23.01
CA GLY A 371 -3.93 -8.76 23.65
C GLY A 371 -2.40 -8.67 23.73
N PRO A 372 -1.67 -9.73 24.11
CA PRO A 372 -2.14 -11.06 24.52
C PRO A 372 -2.69 -11.08 25.96
N THR A 373 -3.25 -12.21 26.37
CA THR A 373 -3.50 -12.49 27.80
C THR A 373 -2.17 -12.82 28.47
N ILE A 374 -1.75 -11.99 29.43
CA ILE A 374 -0.44 -12.14 30.08
C ILE A 374 -0.60 -12.98 31.36
N THR A 375 -0.10 -14.21 31.35
CA THR A 375 0.07 -15.02 32.58
C THR A 375 1.46 -14.81 33.17
N SER A 376 2.48 -14.72 32.32
CA SER A 376 3.87 -14.36 32.65
C SER A 376 4.60 -13.91 31.38
N GLY A 377 5.72 -13.20 31.50
CA GLY A 377 6.46 -12.68 30.35
C GLY A 377 6.38 -11.16 30.24
N THR A 378 6.81 -10.62 29.10
CA THR A 378 6.99 -9.16 28.95
C THR A 378 6.39 -8.62 27.65
N VAL A 379 5.80 -7.44 27.72
CA VAL A 379 5.39 -6.66 26.55
C VAL A 379 6.14 -5.34 26.60
N THR A 380 7.03 -5.11 25.64
CA THR A 380 7.87 -3.90 25.59
C THR A 380 7.54 -3.11 24.34
N VAL A 381 7.35 -1.81 24.49
CA VAL A 381 6.87 -0.95 23.41
C VAL A 381 7.77 0.27 23.26
N GLN A 382 7.98 0.73 22.02
CA GLN A 382 8.79 1.91 21.73
C GLN A 382 8.29 2.64 20.49
N CYS A 383 8.06 3.94 20.64
CA CYS A 383 7.83 4.87 19.53
C CYS A 383 6.74 4.40 18.55
N ASN A 384 5.52 4.15 19.01
CA ASN A 384 4.42 3.69 18.15
C ASN A 384 3.37 4.79 17.93
N ARG A 385 2.53 4.64 16.91
CA ARG A 385 1.44 5.55 16.57
C ARG A 385 0.12 4.80 16.37
N ALA A 386 -0.97 5.32 16.93
CA ALA A 386 -2.31 4.79 16.71
C ALA A 386 -3.36 5.91 16.80
N GLY A 387 -4.46 5.78 16.05
CA GLY A 387 -5.59 6.74 16.12
C GLY A 387 -5.19 8.18 15.84
N GLY A 388 -4.18 8.41 14.99
CA GLY A 388 -3.67 9.73 14.63
C GLY A 388 -2.58 10.30 15.55
N GLY A 389 -2.24 9.65 16.67
CA GLY A 389 -1.28 10.16 17.66
C GLY A 389 -0.15 9.19 18.02
N VAL A 390 0.99 9.74 18.42
CA VAL A 390 2.13 8.97 18.97
C VAL A 390 1.80 8.53 20.40
N LEU A 391 2.09 7.28 20.74
CA LEU A 391 1.85 6.69 22.05
C LEU A 391 3.08 6.89 22.94
N GLN A 392 2.94 7.70 23.99
CA GLN A 392 4.07 8.13 24.84
C GLN A 392 4.03 7.50 26.23
N SER A 393 2.84 7.21 26.75
CA SER A 393 2.65 6.70 28.11
C SER A 393 2.00 5.32 28.12
N SER A 394 2.14 4.59 29.24
CA SER A 394 1.44 3.32 29.44
C SER A 394 -0.09 3.48 29.42
N GLY A 395 -0.61 4.67 29.71
CA GLY A 395 -2.04 5.00 29.56
C GLY A 395 -2.48 5.01 28.09
N ASP A 396 -1.67 5.59 27.21
CA ASP A 396 -1.94 5.65 25.76
C ASP A 396 -1.95 4.24 25.16
N TYR A 397 -0.96 3.42 25.51
CA TYR A 397 -0.91 2.02 25.08
C TYR A 397 -2.10 1.20 25.59
N ARG A 398 -2.58 1.46 26.80
CA ARG A 398 -3.81 0.83 27.34
C ARG A 398 -5.02 1.17 26.50
N MET A 399 -5.19 2.44 26.12
CA MET A 399 -6.26 2.88 25.22
C MET A 399 -6.10 2.26 23.81
N ALA A 400 -4.86 2.04 23.38
CA ALA A 400 -4.53 1.40 22.11
C ALA A 400 -4.57 -0.14 22.14
N GLY A 401 -5.11 -0.75 23.20
CA GLY A 401 -5.39 -2.20 23.29
C GLY A 401 -4.38 -3.05 24.06
N LEU A 402 -3.31 -2.45 24.59
CA LEU A 402 -2.25 -3.13 25.34
C LEU A 402 -2.34 -2.80 26.86
N PRO A 403 -2.90 -3.69 27.70
CA PRO A 403 -3.26 -3.34 29.08
C PRO A 403 -2.07 -3.12 30.02
N SER A 404 -0.96 -3.84 29.80
CA SER A 404 0.25 -3.80 30.63
C SER A 404 1.47 -3.86 29.74
N VAL A 405 2.30 -2.81 29.76
CA VAL A 405 3.48 -2.65 28.90
C VAL A 405 4.63 -1.98 29.64
N SER A 406 5.86 -2.29 29.23
CA SER A 406 7.04 -1.50 29.55
C SER A 406 7.33 -0.55 28.38
N VAL A 407 7.28 0.76 28.65
CA VAL A 407 7.48 1.79 27.62
C VAL A 407 8.94 2.22 27.63
N VAL A 408 9.61 2.10 26.49
CA VAL A 408 10.95 2.63 26.26
C VAL A 408 10.85 3.93 25.46
N PRO A 409 11.56 5.00 25.85
CA PRO A 409 11.62 6.25 25.08
C PRO A 409 12.05 6.03 23.62
N CYS A 410 11.64 6.89 22.69
CA CYS A 410 11.94 6.76 21.25
C CYS A 410 13.44 6.77 20.92
N ASP A 411 14.22 7.56 21.66
CA ASP A 411 15.69 7.68 21.64
C ASP A 411 16.38 6.61 22.52
N GLY A 412 15.59 5.98 23.39
CA GLY A 412 16.04 4.93 24.28
C GLY A 412 16.32 3.62 23.55
N CYS A 413 16.83 2.68 24.32
CA CYS A 413 17.33 1.44 23.78
C CYS A 413 17.33 0.38 24.87
N ALA A 414 16.86 -0.82 24.54
CA ALA A 414 16.71 -1.90 25.49
C ALA A 414 16.97 -3.25 24.82
N ALA A 415 17.61 -4.15 25.56
CA ALA A 415 17.86 -5.52 25.09
C ALA A 415 16.56 -6.22 24.65
N ALA A 416 15.47 -6.03 25.41
CA ALA A 416 14.14 -6.60 25.12
C ALA A 416 13.53 -6.12 23.79
N LEU A 417 14.06 -5.05 23.19
CA LEU A 417 13.64 -4.55 21.88
C LEU A 417 14.65 -4.87 20.77
N ALA A 418 15.93 -5.04 21.11
CA ALA A 418 17.00 -5.18 20.12
C ALA A 418 17.47 -6.63 19.92
N CYS A 419 17.36 -7.47 20.96
CA CYS A 419 18.06 -8.74 21.04
C CYS A 419 17.12 -9.91 21.29
N PHE A 420 17.39 -11.04 20.66
CA PHE A 420 16.77 -12.30 21.03
C PHE A 420 17.42 -12.87 22.29
N ASP A 421 16.69 -12.80 23.42
CA ASP A 421 17.22 -13.10 24.76
C ASP A 421 17.95 -14.45 24.85
N ALA A 422 17.36 -15.52 24.33
CA ALA A 422 17.90 -16.87 24.45
C ALA A 422 19.29 -17.06 23.84
N LEU A 423 19.65 -16.25 22.82
CA LEU A 423 20.96 -16.30 22.16
C LEU A 423 21.80 -15.03 22.40
N THR A 424 21.41 -14.18 23.34
CA THR A 424 22.16 -12.97 23.72
C THR A 424 23.10 -13.28 24.89
N ALA A 425 24.37 -12.92 24.75
CA ALA A 425 25.40 -13.08 25.78
C ALA A 425 25.49 -11.85 26.68
N SER A 426 25.48 -10.66 26.08
CA SER A 426 25.50 -9.37 26.76
C SER A 426 24.88 -8.27 25.90
N PHE A 427 24.46 -7.19 26.54
CA PHE A 427 23.94 -5.99 25.88
C PHE A 427 24.64 -4.75 26.46
N SER A 428 25.34 -4.01 25.60
CA SER A 428 26.07 -2.79 25.95
C SER A 428 26.06 -1.84 24.76
N ASP A 429 26.00 -0.54 25.01
CA ASP A 429 26.01 0.50 23.97
C ASP A 429 25.02 0.25 22.82
N CYS A 430 23.81 -0.24 23.14
CA CYS A 430 22.78 -0.58 22.16
C CYS A 430 23.07 -1.73 21.19
N VAL A 431 24.10 -2.51 21.48
CA VAL A 431 24.53 -3.64 20.65
C VAL A 431 24.37 -4.94 21.42
N CYS A 432 23.81 -5.94 20.75
CA CYS A 432 23.72 -7.30 21.27
C CYS A 432 25.02 -8.04 20.94
N SER A 433 25.65 -8.64 21.95
CA SER A 433 26.71 -9.63 21.73
C SER A 433 26.10 -11.02 21.81
N CYS A 434 26.33 -11.86 20.80
CA CYS A 434 25.62 -13.14 20.67
C CYS A 434 26.36 -14.30 21.33
N ARG A 435 25.61 -15.24 21.90
CA ARG A 435 26.10 -16.58 22.27
C ARG A 435 26.34 -17.41 21.01
N ALA A 436 27.02 -18.54 21.17
CA ALA A 436 27.17 -19.51 20.09
C ALA A 436 25.79 -19.89 19.52
N GLY A 437 25.67 -19.85 18.19
CA GLY A 437 24.42 -20.11 17.45
C GLY A 437 23.58 -18.87 17.13
N GLY A 438 23.85 -17.72 17.75
CA GLY A 438 23.22 -16.44 17.37
C GLY A 438 23.91 -15.81 16.16
N VAL A 439 23.12 -15.28 15.23
CA VAL A 439 23.55 -14.67 13.96
C VAL A 439 22.99 -13.24 13.86
N GLY A 440 23.82 -12.33 13.36
CA GLY A 440 23.46 -10.92 13.11
C GLY A 440 23.35 -10.07 14.39
N GLU A 441 23.01 -8.79 14.21
CA GLU A 441 22.99 -7.78 15.28
C GLU A 441 21.95 -8.05 16.38
N ALA A 442 20.89 -8.82 16.06
CA ALA A 442 19.83 -9.17 17.00
C ALA A 442 19.99 -10.57 17.61
N CYS A 443 21.11 -11.25 17.34
CA CYS A 443 21.40 -12.61 17.83
C CYS A 443 20.31 -13.64 17.47
N LEU A 444 19.83 -13.61 16.23
CA LEU A 444 18.77 -14.50 15.77
C LEU A 444 19.31 -15.90 15.46
N PRO A 445 18.50 -16.97 15.57
CA PRO A 445 18.96 -18.31 15.25
C PRO A 445 19.37 -18.56 13.78
N PHE A 446 18.89 -17.72 12.87
CA PHE A 446 19.13 -17.82 11.43
C PHE A 446 19.48 -16.46 10.84
N ASP A 447 20.21 -16.48 9.72
CA ASP A 447 20.46 -15.29 8.93
C ASP A 447 19.18 -14.83 8.20
N VAL A 448 18.62 -13.73 8.68
CA VAL A 448 17.40 -13.11 8.17
C VAL A 448 17.65 -11.63 7.90
N PRO A 449 16.91 -11.01 6.97
CA PRO A 449 17.18 -9.63 6.58
C PRO A 449 17.19 -8.70 7.81
N PRO A 450 18.05 -7.67 7.84
CA PRO A 450 18.18 -6.83 9.03
C PRO A 450 16.90 -6.04 9.29
N ALA A 451 16.71 -5.68 10.56
CA ALA A 451 15.58 -4.87 10.98
C ALA A 451 15.81 -3.38 10.74
N ARG A 452 17.07 -2.91 10.86
CA ARG A 452 17.46 -1.52 10.62
C ARG A 452 17.89 -1.34 9.16
N ALA A 453 17.28 -0.38 8.47
CA ALA A 453 17.97 0.28 7.37
C ALA A 453 19.11 1.07 8.01
N SER A 454 20.35 0.73 7.65
CA SER A 454 21.56 1.41 8.12
C SER A 454 21.42 2.94 8.01
N GLY A 455 21.60 3.66 9.13
CA GLY A 455 22.00 5.06 9.14
C GLY A 455 20.93 6.12 9.39
N GLY A 456 20.47 6.23 10.65
CA GLY A 456 19.94 7.47 11.20
C GLY A 456 20.94 8.03 12.20
N GLY A 457 22.07 8.54 11.70
CA GLY A 457 22.96 9.35 12.54
C GLY A 457 22.21 10.60 12.95
N ASP A 458 22.02 10.78 14.25
CA ASP A 458 21.37 11.93 14.90
C ASP A 458 22.22 13.22 14.79
N THR A 459 22.90 13.42 13.67
CA THR A 459 23.48 14.71 13.39
C THR A 459 22.35 15.58 12.88
N ALA A 460 21.83 16.41 13.77
CA ALA A 460 21.15 17.66 13.45
C ALA A 460 22.08 18.57 12.61
N GLU A 461 22.52 18.12 11.43
CA GLU A 461 23.15 18.99 10.44
C GLU A 461 22.11 20.00 9.95
N ASP A 462 22.56 21.25 9.97
CA ASP A 462 21.90 22.46 9.53
C ASP A 462 21.22 22.34 8.16
N CYS A 463 20.42 23.35 7.81
CA CYS A 463 19.92 23.50 6.45
C CYS A 463 21.06 23.34 5.44
N VAL A 464 20.82 22.55 4.39
CA VAL A 464 21.72 22.51 3.23
C VAL A 464 21.74 23.92 2.67
N SER A 465 22.91 24.57 2.72
CA SER A 465 23.00 26.00 2.44
C SER A 465 24.18 26.40 1.57
N GLY A 466 23.96 27.39 0.69
CA GLY A 466 25.01 28.00 -0.14
C GLY A 466 25.66 27.08 -1.17
N VAL A 467 25.02 25.95 -1.52
CA VAL A 467 25.55 24.95 -2.46
C VAL A 467 24.75 24.90 -3.77
N THR A 468 25.40 24.40 -4.82
CA THR A 468 24.73 24.07 -6.08
C THR A 468 24.64 22.55 -6.21
N LEU A 469 23.43 22.03 -6.38
CA LEU A 469 23.17 20.61 -6.62
C LEU A 469 23.02 20.36 -8.12
N THR A 470 23.86 19.48 -8.64
CA THR A 470 23.90 19.07 -10.07
C THR A 470 23.56 17.60 -10.28
N GLU A 471 23.18 16.89 -9.22
CA GLU A 471 22.78 15.49 -9.25
C GLU A 471 21.40 15.31 -8.61
N SER A 472 20.67 14.28 -9.05
CA SER A 472 19.37 13.92 -8.49
C SER A 472 19.54 13.29 -7.11
N VAL A 473 18.66 13.65 -6.17
CA VAL A 473 18.72 13.15 -4.78
C VAL A 473 17.33 12.98 -4.21
N THR A 474 17.15 11.96 -3.37
CA THR A 474 15.94 11.76 -2.56
C THR A 474 16.26 12.07 -1.10
N VAL A 475 15.51 12.98 -0.51
CA VAL A 475 15.60 13.42 0.88
C VAL A 475 14.41 12.87 1.65
N GLY A 476 14.70 12.35 2.83
CA GLY A 476 13.70 11.94 3.82
C GLY A 476 14.34 11.07 4.88
N GLY A 477 15.05 10.00 4.52
CA GLY A 477 16.09 9.35 5.34
C GLY A 477 15.81 9.09 6.83
N GLY A 478 14.54 8.99 7.26
CA GLY A 478 14.13 8.91 8.66
C GLY A 478 14.21 10.22 9.44
N ARG A 479 14.38 11.37 8.78
CA ARG A 479 14.49 12.71 9.39
C ARG A 479 13.14 13.41 9.43
N ALA A 480 12.86 14.13 10.52
CA ALA A 480 11.67 14.96 10.64
C ALA A 480 11.74 16.26 9.82
N THR A 481 12.95 16.69 9.45
CA THR A 481 13.20 17.99 8.81
C THR A 481 14.00 17.87 7.52
N ALA A 482 13.56 18.55 6.46
CA ALA A 482 14.29 18.73 5.21
C ALA A 482 14.38 20.23 4.91
N CYS A 483 15.58 20.81 4.95
CA CYS A 483 15.77 22.24 4.79
C CYS A 483 16.82 22.58 3.73
N PHE A 484 16.46 23.48 2.82
CA PHE A 484 17.32 24.07 1.81
C PHE A 484 17.29 25.58 1.92
N ASP A 485 18.45 26.22 2.08
CA ASP A 485 18.57 27.68 2.13
C ASP A 485 19.62 28.17 1.13
N SER A 486 19.23 29.03 0.19
CA SER A 486 20.16 29.57 -0.82
C SER A 486 20.83 28.48 -1.67
N VAL A 487 20.08 27.39 -1.94
CA VAL A 487 20.53 26.27 -2.77
C VAL A 487 20.13 26.48 -4.22
N VAL A 488 21.05 26.18 -5.15
CA VAL A 488 20.79 26.21 -6.59
C VAL A 488 20.66 24.78 -7.10
N PHE A 489 19.47 24.39 -7.55
CA PHE A 489 19.24 23.13 -8.25
C PHE A 489 19.46 23.36 -9.74
N SER A 490 20.50 22.77 -10.33
CA SER A 490 20.94 23.10 -11.68
C SER A 490 20.96 21.90 -12.61
N GLY A 491 20.30 22.03 -13.76
CA GLY A 491 20.27 21.03 -14.82
C GLY A 491 19.02 20.14 -14.75
N PRO A 492 18.91 19.12 -15.62
CA PRO A 492 17.74 18.24 -15.72
C PRO A 492 17.73 17.19 -14.59
N ILE A 493 17.85 17.64 -13.34
CA ILE A 493 17.87 16.80 -12.14
C ILE A 493 16.52 16.75 -11.46
N THR A 494 16.31 15.72 -10.63
CA THR A 494 15.15 15.61 -9.75
C THR A 494 15.61 15.57 -8.30
N VAL A 495 15.15 16.53 -7.51
CA VAL A 495 15.27 16.52 -6.05
C VAL A 495 13.92 16.13 -5.48
N ALA A 496 13.84 14.98 -4.83
CA ALA A 496 12.62 14.48 -4.23
C ALA A 496 12.68 14.63 -2.70
N VAL A 497 11.68 15.26 -2.09
CA VAL A 497 11.40 15.17 -0.66
C VAL A 497 10.26 14.18 -0.49
N ASP A 498 10.61 12.93 -0.22
CA ASP A 498 9.66 11.85 -0.05
C ASP A 498 9.18 11.83 1.41
N LEU A 499 7.96 12.33 1.63
CA LEU A 499 7.35 12.40 2.95
C LEU A 499 7.20 11.01 3.58
N ARG A 500 7.05 9.95 2.78
CA ARG A 500 6.93 8.57 3.29
C ARG A 500 8.22 8.09 3.97
N SER A 501 9.35 8.62 3.52
CA SER A 501 10.67 8.26 4.07
C SER A 501 11.12 9.16 5.22
N MET A 502 10.35 10.19 5.58
CA MET A 502 10.60 11.05 6.73
C MET A 502 10.15 10.40 8.04
N ASP A 503 10.51 11.00 9.18
CA ASP A 503 10.18 10.45 10.50
C ASP A 503 8.68 10.51 10.81
N ALA A 504 7.98 9.38 10.69
CA ALA A 504 6.55 9.26 11.02
C ALA A 504 6.24 9.37 12.52
N PHE A 505 7.24 9.33 13.39
CA PHE A 505 7.08 9.41 14.85
C PHE A 505 7.47 10.77 15.42
N ALA A 506 7.91 11.70 14.57
CA ALA A 506 8.07 13.09 14.94
C ALA A 506 6.71 13.76 15.22
N ASP A 507 6.76 14.88 15.96
CA ASP A 507 5.57 15.70 16.21
C ASP A 507 5.03 16.31 14.90
N ALA A 508 5.93 16.74 14.01
CA ALA A 508 5.63 17.34 12.72
C ALA A 508 6.75 17.09 11.70
N LEU A 509 6.39 17.04 10.41
CA LEU A 509 7.36 17.08 9.32
C LEU A 509 7.60 18.52 8.88
N ASN A 510 8.85 18.95 8.77
CA ASN A 510 9.18 20.30 8.32
C ASN A 510 9.98 20.25 7.01
N VAL A 511 9.40 20.74 5.92
CA VAL A 511 10.05 20.89 4.63
C VAL A 511 10.18 22.38 4.33
N THR A 512 11.41 22.90 4.32
CA THR A 512 11.67 24.34 4.18
C THR A 512 12.58 24.62 2.99
N LEU A 513 12.15 25.55 2.14
CA LEU A 513 12.94 26.12 1.06
C LEU A 513 12.97 27.64 1.20
N ARG A 514 14.18 28.20 1.35
CA ARG A 514 14.43 29.65 1.45
C ARG A 514 15.44 30.05 0.39
N HIS A 515 15.17 31.13 -0.34
CA HIS A 515 16.11 31.70 -1.31
C HIS A 515 16.65 30.71 -2.36
N CYS A 516 15.93 29.62 -2.62
CA CYS A 516 16.39 28.57 -3.51
C CYS A 516 16.15 28.94 -4.98
N VAL A 517 17.00 28.43 -5.86
CA VAL A 517 16.90 28.63 -7.31
C VAL A 517 16.76 27.29 -8.02
N LEU A 518 15.73 27.12 -8.84
CA LEU A 518 15.59 25.96 -9.75
C LEU A 518 15.94 26.42 -11.16
N ALA A 519 17.00 25.87 -11.75
CA ALA A 519 17.53 26.30 -13.03
C ALA A 519 17.72 25.13 -14.00
N GLY A 520 17.56 25.40 -15.30
CA GLY A 520 17.98 24.48 -16.36
C GLY A 520 17.17 23.18 -16.42
N GLY A 521 15.89 23.21 -16.07
CA GLY A 521 15.03 22.03 -16.11
C GLY A 521 14.89 21.26 -14.80
N ALA A 522 15.48 21.75 -13.71
CA ALA A 522 15.46 21.07 -12.42
C ALA A 522 14.03 20.90 -11.88
N GLN A 523 13.75 19.73 -11.31
CA GLN A 523 12.47 19.39 -10.71
C GLN A 523 12.62 19.19 -9.21
N LEU A 524 11.80 19.88 -8.42
CA LEU A 524 11.64 19.62 -7.00
C LEU A 524 10.30 18.91 -6.78
N ARG A 525 10.32 17.67 -6.31
CA ARG A 525 9.12 16.88 -6.05
C ARG A 525 8.94 16.71 -4.54
N ILE A 526 7.80 17.12 -3.99
CA ILE A 526 7.49 16.98 -2.55
C ILE A 526 6.19 16.17 -2.43
N GLY A 527 6.16 15.19 -1.53
CA GLY A 527 4.97 14.38 -1.26
C GLY A 527 5.25 12.89 -1.36
N GLY A 528 4.38 12.14 -2.03
CA GLY A 528 4.54 10.69 -2.28
C GLY A 528 3.62 9.78 -1.45
N LEU A 529 2.72 10.36 -0.65
CA LEU A 529 1.81 9.59 0.21
C LEU A 529 0.53 9.20 -0.54
N SER A 530 0.06 7.98 -0.30
CA SER A 530 -1.35 7.64 -0.54
C SER A 530 -2.24 8.33 0.50
N GLU A 531 -3.53 8.48 0.19
CA GLU A 531 -4.51 9.01 1.16
C GLU A 531 -4.54 8.18 2.45
N SER A 532 -4.46 6.86 2.33
CA SER A 532 -4.43 5.95 3.47
C SER A 532 -3.17 6.14 4.33
N THR A 533 -2.00 6.31 3.71
CA THR A 533 -0.73 6.54 4.43
C THR A 533 -0.68 7.94 5.04
N ALA A 534 -1.29 8.94 4.40
CA ALA A 534 -1.36 10.30 4.92
C ALA A 534 -2.05 10.39 6.30
N HIS A 535 -2.94 9.45 6.63
CA HIS A 535 -3.54 9.34 7.97
C HIS A 535 -2.59 8.80 9.05
N LEU A 536 -1.51 8.11 8.64
CA LEU A 536 -0.48 7.60 9.54
C LEU A 536 0.65 8.60 9.78
N MET A 537 0.79 9.60 8.92
CA MET A 537 1.87 10.56 9.00
C MET A 537 1.52 11.71 9.97
N PRO A 538 2.51 12.29 10.69
CA PRO A 538 2.32 13.55 11.37
C PRO A 538 2.03 14.67 10.37
N HIS A 539 1.42 15.75 10.86
CA HIS A 539 1.16 16.93 10.04
C HIS A 539 2.46 17.49 9.46
N ALA A 540 2.39 18.02 8.24
CA ALA A 540 3.54 18.52 7.51
C ALA A 540 3.46 20.03 7.26
N PHE A 541 4.55 20.73 7.54
CA PHE A 541 4.76 22.13 7.20
C PHE A 541 5.69 22.22 5.99
N VAL A 542 5.14 22.52 4.81
CA VAL A 542 5.91 22.70 3.57
C VAL A 542 6.00 24.18 3.25
N ASN A 543 7.09 24.83 3.61
CA ASN A 543 7.29 26.27 3.49
C ASN A 543 8.30 26.59 2.38
N MET A 544 7.82 27.16 1.28
CA MET A 544 8.61 27.63 0.15
C MET A 544 8.54 29.15 0.07
N THR A 545 9.66 29.81 0.35
CA THR A 545 9.75 31.27 0.42
C THR A 545 10.92 31.80 -0.40
N ASN A 546 10.71 32.90 -1.12
CA ASN A 546 11.73 33.51 -1.97
C ASN A 546 12.35 32.52 -2.98
N VAL A 547 11.53 31.60 -3.52
CA VAL A 547 11.99 30.61 -4.52
C VAL A 547 11.97 31.26 -5.90
N THR A 548 13.07 31.11 -6.62
CA THR A 548 13.19 31.57 -8.01
C THR A 548 13.30 30.37 -8.93
N SER A 549 12.47 30.28 -9.97
CA SER A 549 12.60 29.23 -10.99
C SER A 549 12.86 29.85 -12.36
N VAL A 550 13.90 29.36 -13.04
CA VAL A 550 14.23 29.65 -14.44
C VAL A 550 14.26 28.32 -15.19
N GLU A 551 13.13 27.96 -15.78
CA GLU A 551 12.88 26.68 -16.45
C GLU A 551 12.80 25.47 -15.51
N GLY A 552 12.72 25.68 -14.19
CA GLY A 552 12.50 24.62 -13.21
C GLY A 552 11.02 24.41 -12.86
N THR A 553 10.71 23.26 -12.27
CA THR A 553 9.34 22.87 -11.90
C THR A 553 9.26 22.40 -10.45
N ILE A 554 8.31 22.94 -9.70
CA ILE A 554 7.92 22.43 -8.38
C ILE A 554 6.75 21.46 -8.59
N VAL A 555 6.82 20.27 -8.02
CA VAL A 555 5.80 19.23 -8.12
C VAL A 555 5.36 18.83 -6.72
N LEU A 556 4.10 19.05 -6.40
CA LEU A 556 3.46 18.49 -5.21
C LEU A 556 2.65 17.28 -5.63
N HIS A 557 2.82 16.14 -4.97
CA HIS A 557 2.17 14.90 -5.41
C HIS A 557 1.69 14.02 -4.26
N GLY A 558 0.55 13.36 -4.48
CA GLY A 558 -0.11 12.53 -3.47
C GLY A 558 -0.86 13.32 -2.40
N ALA A 559 -1.28 12.62 -1.34
CA ALA A 559 -2.02 13.22 -0.24
C ALA A 559 -1.08 13.95 0.73
N MET A 560 -1.51 15.11 1.23
CA MET A 560 -0.86 15.74 2.38
C MET A 560 -1.35 15.06 3.66
N PRO A 561 -0.49 14.88 4.69
CA PRO A 561 -0.93 14.43 5.99
C PRO A 561 -2.04 15.32 6.56
N LEU A 562 -2.85 14.80 7.48
CA LEU A 562 -3.91 15.61 8.08
C LEU A 562 -3.33 16.83 8.79
N HIS A 563 -4.09 17.93 8.81
CA HIS A 563 -3.73 19.16 9.53
C HIS A 563 -2.40 19.79 9.07
N SER A 564 -2.00 19.54 7.83
CA SER A 564 -0.78 20.08 7.23
C SER A 564 -0.97 21.53 6.74
N SER A 565 0.14 22.19 6.45
CA SER A 565 0.14 23.46 5.72
C SER A 565 1.20 23.46 4.62
N VAL A 566 0.84 23.96 3.44
CA VAL A 566 1.75 24.16 2.31
C VAL A 566 1.73 25.65 1.95
N LEU A 567 2.85 26.33 2.10
CA LEU A 567 3.01 27.75 1.80
C LEU A 567 3.99 27.93 0.63
N LEU A 568 3.56 28.65 -0.41
CA LEU A 568 4.40 29.17 -1.48
C LEU A 568 4.28 30.70 -1.50
N ALA A 569 5.30 31.39 -0.99
CA ALA A 569 5.26 32.85 -0.81
C ALA A 569 6.46 33.57 -1.45
N ASN A 570 6.23 34.83 -1.86
CA ASN A 570 7.26 35.75 -2.33
C ASN A 570 8.16 35.16 -3.44
N SER A 571 7.59 34.31 -4.30
CA SER A 571 8.35 33.49 -5.23
C SER A 571 8.14 33.93 -6.69
N THR A 572 9.18 33.78 -7.52
CA THR A 572 9.13 34.10 -8.95
C THR A 572 9.43 32.85 -9.76
N LEU A 573 8.39 32.23 -10.31
CA LEU A 573 8.52 30.94 -10.98
C LEU A 573 8.28 31.10 -12.47
N ARG A 574 9.30 30.81 -13.28
CA ARG A 574 9.24 30.91 -14.74
C ARG A 574 9.56 29.56 -15.37
N ALA A 575 8.71 29.14 -16.30
CA ALA A 575 8.95 27.97 -17.12
C ALA A 575 8.44 28.15 -18.56
N THR A 576 9.03 27.43 -19.49
CA THR A 576 8.59 27.38 -20.89
C THR A 576 8.44 25.95 -21.35
N VAL A 577 7.63 25.74 -22.40
CA VAL A 577 7.41 24.40 -23.00
C VAL A 577 8.72 23.76 -23.48
N GLY A 578 9.72 24.56 -23.86
CA GLY A 578 11.03 24.07 -24.30
C GLY A 578 12.05 23.87 -23.18
N GLY A 579 11.97 24.66 -22.10
CA GLY A 579 12.93 24.60 -21.00
C GLY A 579 12.56 23.65 -19.87
N SER A 580 11.27 23.57 -19.51
CA SER A 580 10.80 22.62 -18.50
C SER A 580 11.04 21.18 -18.96
N GLN A 581 11.57 20.35 -18.06
CA GLN A 581 11.77 18.92 -18.29
C GLN A 581 10.62 18.06 -17.73
N TYR A 582 9.53 18.69 -17.31
CA TYR A 582 8.37 17.96 -16.81
C TYR A 582 7.66 17.18 -17.92
N VAL A 583 7.50 15.88 -17.72
CA VAL A 583 6.72 15.00 -18.60
C VAL A 583 5.47 14.53 -17.85
N PRO A 584 4.25 14.79 -18.37
CA PRO A 584 3.01 14.29 -17.79
C PRO A 584 3.01 12.77 -17.64
N THR A 585 2.49 12.30 -16.52
CA THR A 585 2.36 10.86 -16.23
C THR A 585 0.93 10.34 -16.44
N THR A 586 -0.03 11.24 -16.70
CA THR A 586 -1.39 10.87 -17.06
C THR A 586 -1.42 10.02 -18.33
N ARG A 587 -2.10 8.87 -18.26
CA ARG A 587 -2.19 7.91 -19.38
C ARG A 587 -2.71 8.55 -20.65
N GLY A 588 -2.02 8.34 -21.77
CA GLY A 588 -2.35 8.89 -23.09
C GLY A 588 -1.95 10.36 -23.27
N ARG A 589 -1.26 10.96 -22.28
CA ARG A 589 -0.71 12.32 -22.35
C ARG A 589 0.81 12.35 -22.27
N GLU A 590 1.49 11.19 -22.29
CA GLU A 590 2.95 11.06 -22.15
C GLU A 590 3.72 11.81 -23.24
N GLY A 591 3.15 11.92 -24.45
CA GLY A 591 3.73 12.70 -25.56
C GLY A 591 3.44 14.22 -25.51
N SER A 592 2.63 14.69 -24.55
CA SER A 592 2.27 16.09 -24.45
C SER A 592 3.37 16.87 -23.70
N ARG A 593 3.89 17.94 -24.31
CA ARG A 593 4.81 18.86 -23.64
C ARG A 593 4.08 20.09 -23.12
N TYR A 594 4.26 20.35 -21.84
CA TYR A 594 3.83 21.55 -21.14
C TYR A 594 5.05 22.26 -20.56
N GLY A 595 4.91 23.54 -20.21
CA GLY A 595 5.96 24.31 -19.52
C GLY A 595 5.58 24.72 -18.10
N PRO A 596 5.22 23.79 -17.20
CA PRO A 596 4.69 24.15 -15.89
C PRO A 596 5.77 24.64 -14.93
N ALA A 597 5.43 25.70 -14.20
CA ALA A 597 6.21 26.17 -13.07
C ALA A 597 5.84 25.43 -11.78
N LEU A 598 4.55 25.11 -11.62
CA LEU A 598 3.99 24.33 -10.53
C LEU A 598 3.16 23.16 -11.08
N VAL A 599 3.30 21.99 -10.48
CA VAL A 599 2.49 20.82 -10.79
C VAL A 599 1.82 20.31 -9.52
N LEU A 600 0.53 20.04 -9.59
CA LEU A 600 -0.27 19.40 -8.54
C LEU A 600 -0.73 18.05 -9.05
N ASP A 601 -0.12 16.98 -8.56
CA ASP A 601 -0.24 15.65 -9.11
C ASP A 601 -0.89 14.67 -8.14
N GLY A 602 -2.20 14.46 -8.30
CA GLY A 602 -3.00 13.66 -7.39
C GLY A 602 -3.10 14.27 -5.99
N VAL A 603 -2.98 15.60 -5.89
CA VAL A 603 -2.98 16.30 -4.60
C VAL A 603 -4.32 16.11 -3.88
N ARG A 604 -4.26 15.64 -2.65
CA ARG A 604 -5.39 15.56 -1.72
C ARG A 604 -5.04 16.33 -0.45
N LEU A 605 -5.78 17.40 -0.21
CA LEU A 605 -5.70 18.18 1.02
C LEU A 605 -6.73 17.59 2.00
N LEU A 606 -6.25 17.17 3.18
CA LEU A 606 -7.04 16.55 4.24
C LEU A 606 -6.92 17.44 5.48
N SER A 607 -7.93 18.26 5.77
CA SER A 607 -7.82 19.33 6.78
C SER A 607 -6.55 20.17 6.65
N THR A 608 -6.11 20.41 5.41
CA THR A 608 -4.82 21.00 5.07
C THR A 608 -5.02 22.37 4.44
N CYS A 609 -4.14 23.31 4.77
CA CYS A 609 -4.14 24.64 4.19
C CYS A 609 -3.03 24.77 3.13
N PHE A 610 -3.39 24.89 1.86
CA PHE A 610 -2.49 25.25 0.77
C PHE A 610 -2.64 26.75 0.47
N VAL A 611 -1.54 27.49 0.60
CA VAL A 611 -1.49 28.94 0.44
C VAL A 611 -0.42 29.31 -0.57
N MET A 612 -0.82 29.98 -1.65
CA MET A 612 0.10 30.63 -2.57
C MET A 612 -0.13 32.14 -2.51
N THR A 613 0.87 32.91 -2.07
CA THR A 613 0.73 34.36 -1.85
C THR A 613 1.91 35.16 -2.40
N ARG A 614 1.66 36.41 -2.82
CA ARG A 614 2.70 37.38 -3.26
C ARG A 614 3.70 36.80 -4.26
N SER A 615 3.21 35.96 -5.17
CA SER A 615 4.06 35.17 -6.07
C SER A 615 3.72 35.42 -7.53
N THR A 616 4.74 35.38 -8.38
CA THR A 616 4.60 35.58 -9.83
C THR A 616 4.92 34.31 -10.58
N LEU A 617 3.98 33.81 -11.40
CA LEU A 617 4.18 32.64 -12.26
C LEU A 617 4.15 33.07 -13.73
N VAL A 618 5.17 32.70 -14.50
CA VAL A 618 5.28 33.02 -15.92
C VAL A 618 5.49 31.77 -16.76
N CYS A 619 4.59 31.54 -17.71
CA CYS A 619 4.59 30.38 -18.60
C CYS A 619 4.68 30.79 -20.07
N GLY A 620 5.76 30.42 -20.76
CA GLY A 620 5.96 30.67 -22.20
C GLY A 620 5.84 29.44 -23.11
N GLY A 621 5.26 29.61 -24.30
CA GLY A 621 5.18 28.56 -25.33
C GLY A 621 3.75 28.22 -25.76
N GLY A 622 3.60 27.57 -26.92
CA GLY A 622 2.29 27.34 -27.56
C GLY A 622 1.31 26.46 -26.79
N SER A 623 1.81 25.59 -25.89
CA SER A 623 1.00 24.70 -25.05
C SER A 623 1.15 24.98 -23.55
N CYS A 624 1.52 26.21 -23.18
CA CYS A 624 1.94 26.49 -21.81
C CYS A 624 0.78 26.51 -20.80
N ALA A 625 0.96 25.81 -19.67
CA ALA A 625 0.11 25.87 -18.48
C ALA A 625 0.99 26.22 -17.26
N ALA A 626 0.75 27.35 -16.59
CA ALA A 626 1.61 27.80 -15.50
C ALA A 626 1.54 26.84 -14.29
N ILE A 627 0.32 26.39 -13.99
CA ILE A 627 0.00 25.33 -13.03
C ILE A 627 -0.60 24.17 -13.83
N LEU A 628 -0.01 22.98 -13.70
CA LEU A 628 -0.55 21.76 -14.29
C LEU A 628 -1.16 20.89 -13.18
N VAL A 629 -2.35 20.34 -13.43
CA VAL A 629 -3.01 19.41 -12.50
C VAL A 629 -3.13 18.04 -13.15
N GLU A 630 -2.62 17.01 -12.47
CA GLU A 630 -2.75 15.61 -12.88
C GLU A 630 -3.51 14.83 -11.80
N ARG A 631 -4.20 13.75 -12.17
CA ARG A 631 -4.90 12.83 -11.25
C ARG A 631 -5.88 13.50 -10.24
N GLY A 632 -6.40 14.67 -10.62
CA GLY A 632 -7.36 15.45 -9.85
C GLY A 632 -6.76 16.24 -8.69
N LEU A 633 -7.46 17.31 -8.29
CA LEU A 633 -7.19 18.12 -7.10
C LEU A 633 -8.36 17.99 -6.13
N GLY A 634 -8.11 17.42 -4.96
CA GLY A 634 -9.12 17.25 -3.91
C GLY A 634 -8.83 18.15 -2.72
N VAL A 635 -9.80 18.99 -2.36
CA VAL A 635 -9.80 19.85 -1.17
C VAL A 635 -10.90 19.33 -0.26
N ASN A 636 -10.54 18.57 0.79
CA ASN A 636 -11.47 17.79 1.61
C ASN A 636 -11.25 18.03 3.11
N LEU A 637 -12.25 17.70 3.93
CA LEU A 637 -12.22 17.76 5.40
C LEU A 637 -11.88 19.17 5.93
N SER A 638 -12.64 20.18 5.55
CA SER A 638 -12.36 21.58 5.91
C SER A 638 -10.97 22.06 5.51
N SER A 639 -10.49 21.63 4.34
CA SER A 639 -9.24 22.11 3.74
C SER A 639 -9.41 23.45 3.05
N VAL A 640 -8.29 24.13 2.82
CA VAL A 640 -8.24 25.40 2.11
C VAL A 640 -7.23 25.33 0.97
N PHE A 641 -7.64 25.70 -0.22
CA PHE A 641 -6.76 26.04 -1.33
C PHE A 641 -6.90 27.54 -1.62
N TYR A 642 -5.88 28.32 -1.26
CA TYR A 642 -5.92 29.78 -1.26
C TYR A 642 -4.82 30.36 -2.13
N MET A 643 -5.21 31.23 -3.07
CA MET A 643 -4.31 32.01 -3.90
C MET A 643 -4.58 33.49 -3.68
N ASP A 644 -3.59 34.23 -3.21
CA ASP A 644 -3.74 35.65 -2.86
C ASP A 644 -2.58 36.49 -3.41
N ASN A 645 -2.84 37.73 -3.84
CA ASN A 645 -1.79 38.64 -4.32
C ASN A 645 -0.85 38.00 -5.37
N CYS A 646 -1.39 37.14 -6.24
CA CYS A 646 -0.62 36.39 -7.22
C CYS A 646 -0.76 36.99 -8.62
N VAL A 647 0.36 37.08 -9.35
CA VAL A 647 0.39 37.51 -10.75
C VAL A 647 0.76 36.34 -11.63
N ILE A 648 -0.20 35.83 -12.41
CA ILE A 648 0.05 34.66 -13.28
C ILE A 648 -0.11 35.04 -14.74
N ARG A 649 0.98 34.88 -15.49
CA ARG A 649 1.06 35.20 -16.91
C ARG A 649 1.37 33.93 -17.69
N SER A 650 0.42 33.48 -18.49
CA SER A 650 0.61 32.34 -19.37
C SER A 650 0.19 32.68 -20.79
N ARG A 651 0.84 32.08 -21.78
CA ARG A 651 0.39 32.22 -23.17
C ARG A 651 -0.97 31.56 -23.41
N LYS A 652 -1.32 30.50 -22.65
CA LYS A 652 -2.48 29.65 -22.94
C LYS A 652 -3.34 29.32 -21.72
N HIS A 653 -2.78 28.65 -20.72
CA HIS A 653 -3.52 28.26 -19.50
C HIS A 653 -2.84 28.77 -18.24
N VAL A 654 -3.60 29.27 -17.29
CA VAL A 654 -3.12 29.52 -15.92
C VAL A 654 -3.04 28.20 -15.17
N MET A 655 -4.17 27.51 -15.03
CA MET A 655 -4.30 26.19 -14.42
C MET A 655 -4.94 25.22 -15.43
N TYR A 656 -4.26 24.13 -15.75
CA TYR A 656 -4.76 23.14 -16.73
C TYR A 656 -4.74 21.74 -16.15
N ALA A 657 -5.91 21.12 -16.00
CA ALA A 657 -6.06 19.78 -15.47
C ALA A 657 -6.16 18.73 -16.60
N LEU A 658 -5.25 17.75 -16.61
CA LEU A 658 -5.24 16.68 -17.60
C LEU A 658 -6.32 15.65 -17.30
N ALA A 659 -7.49 15.79 -17.93
CA ALA A 659 -8.63 14.89 -17.72
C ALA A 659 -8.93 14.66 -16.22
N SER A 660 -8.71 15.72 -15.43
CA SER A 660 -8.66 15.68 -13.98
C SER A 660 -9.76 16.56 -13.40
N ASP A 661 -10.33 16.14 -12.28
CA ASP A 661 -11.44 16.82 -11.63
C ASP A 661 -10.95 17.73 -10.51
N LEU A 662 -11.71 18.79 -10.23
CA LEU A 662 -11.60 19.58 -9.00
C LEU A 662 -12.74 19.17 -8.07
N ARG A 663 -12.41 18.79 -6.84
CA ARG A 663 -13.40 18.47 -5.80
C ARG A 663 -13.13 19.29 -4.55
N VAL A 664 -14.05 20.18 -4.21
CA VAL A 664 -14.04 20.98 -2.98
C VAL A 664 -15.18 20.50 -2.12
N VAL A 665 -14.89 19.70 -1.09
CA VAL A 665 -15.91 18.91 -0.39
C VAL A 665 -15.73 18.95 1.14
N SER A 666 -16.80 18.62 1.86
CA SER A 666 -16.79 18.48 3.33
C SER A 666 -16.35 19.76 4.05
N GLY A 667 -17.05 20.88 3.81
CA GLY A 667 -16.78 22.16 4.46
C GLY A 667 -15.46 22.83 4.04
N SER A 668 -14.98 22.56 2.83
CA SER A 668 -13.69 23.07 2.33
C SER A 668 -13.83 24.36 1.53
N VAL A 669 -12.71 25.05 1.30
CA VAL A 669 -12.67 26.33 0.57
C VAL A 669 -11.64 26.28 -0.58
N PHE A 670 -12.06 26.67 -1.77
CA PHE A 670 -11.17 27.01 -2.88
C PHE A 670 -11.34 28.51 -3.19
N SER A 671 -10.28 29.29 -3.06
CA SER A 671 -10.37 30.75 -3.08
C SER A 671 -9.23 31.41 -3.84
N ILE A 672 -9.58 32.28 -4.78
CA ILE A 672 -8.65 33.16 -5.49
C ILE A 672 -8.99 34.60 -5.13
N GLN A 673 -8.01 35.35 -4.59
CA GLN A 673 -8.18 36.71 -4.12
C GLN A 673 -7.06 37.64 -4.59
N ASN A 674 -7.36 38.93 -4.74
CA ASN A 674 -6.40 40.00 -5.00
C ASN A 674 -5.38 39.68 -6.10
N SER A 675 -5.79 38.89 -7.10
CA SER A 675 -4.87 38.27 -8.04
C SER A 675 -5.07 38.82 -9.44
N SER A 676 -4.01 38.78 -10.25
CA SER A 676 -4.06 39.18 -11.65
C SER A 676 -3.66 38.04 -12.57
N TRP A 677 -4.57 37.61 -13.43
CA TRP A 677 -4.35 36.51 -14.37
C TRP A 677 -4.37 37.01 -15.81
N ILE A 678 -3.37 36.60 -16.59
CA ILE A 678 -3.23 36.96 -18.00
C ILE A 678 -3.04 35.69 -18.83
N ALA A 679 -4.01 35.38 -19.68
CA ALA A 679 -3.97 34.23 -20.61
C ALA A 679 -4.73 34.56 -21.91
N PRO A 680 -4.11 35.24 -22.88
CA PRO A 680 -4.79 35.87 -24.02
C PRO A 680 -5.12 34.92 -25.17
N SER A 681 -4.99 33.60 -24.99
CA SER A 681 -5.22 32.62 -26.06
C SER A 681 -6.62 32.75 -26.68
N THR A 682 -6.69 32.94 -27.99
CA THR A 682 -7.95 33.09 -28.74
C THR A 682 -8.47 31.76 -29.30
N GLU A 683 -7.87 30.64 -28.94
CA GLU A 683 -8.34 29.31 -29.34
C GLU A 683 -9.63 28.91 -28.58
N TYR A 684 -10.59 28.31 -29.30
CA TYR A 684 -11.94 27.98 -28.79
C TYR A 684 -11.99 26.95 -27.64
N ASP A 685 -10.98 26.10 -27.47
CA ASP A 685 -10.99 25.07 -26.42
C ASP A 685 -10.11 25.44 -25.22
N LYS A 686 -9.78 26.74 -25.05
CA LYS A 686 -8.71 27.18 -24.15
C LYS A 686 -9.17 28.27 -23.18
N GLY A 687 -9.17 27.95 -21.89
CA GLY A 687 -9.48 28.86 -20.79
C GLY A 687 -8.31 29.01 -19.82
N ALA A 688 -8.45 29.94 -18.88
CA ALA A 688 -7.44 30.19 -17.85
C ALA A 688 -7.34 29.03 -16.87
N CYS A 689 -8.46 28.56 -16.33
CA CYS A 689 -8.58 27.43 -15.41
C CYS A 689 -9.45 26.36 -16.04
N VAL A 690 -8.90 25.17 -16.31
CA VAL A 690 -9.61 24.10 -17.03
C VAL A 690 -9.57 22.81 -16.23
N PHE A 691 -10.75 22.26 -15.93
CA PHE A 691 -10.94 20.94 -15.33
C PHE A 691 -11.85 20.06 -16.19
N LYS A 692 -11.82 18.74 -15.96
CA LYS A 692 -12.81 17.85 -16.55
C LYS A 692 -14.16 18.08 -15.88
N ASP A 693 -14.27 17.78 -14.60
CA ASP A 693 -15.47 18.07 -13.80
C ASP A 693 -15.10 18.92 -12.57
N VAL A 694 -15.98 19.85 -12.18
CA VAL A 694 -15.83 20.66 -10.97
C VAL A 694 -17.00 20.37 -10.04
N VAL A 695 -16.68 19.99 -8.80
CA VAL A 695 -17.66 19.66 -7.76
C VAL A 695 -17.38 20.48 -6.50
N VAL A 696 -18.40 21.18 -6.02
CA VAL A 696 -18.42 21.86 -4.72
C VAL A 696 -19.56 21.26 -3.89
N ASP A 697 -19.24 20.57 -2.80
CA ASP A 697 -20.21 19.76 -2.04
C ASP A 697 -20.01 19.83 -0.52
N GLY A 698 -21.03 19.45 0.25
CA GLY A 698 -20.96 19.26 1.70
C GLY A 698 -20.70 20.56 2.46
N GLY A 699 -21.39 21.64 2.09
CA GLY A 699 -21.23 22.96 2.71
C GLY A 699 -19.90 23.62 2.41
N SER A 700 -19.37 23.41 1.20
CA SER A 700 -18.08 23.95 0.76
C SER A 700 -18.23 25.25 -0.03
N VAL A 701 -17.14 26.01 -0.18
CA VAL A 701 -17.14 27.30 -0.89
C VAL A 701 -16.09 27.31 -2.00
N MET A 702 -16.49 27.77 -3.18
CA MET A 702 -15.59 28.15 -4.26
C MET A 702 -15.77 29.63 -4.57
N GLN A 703 -14.72 30.44 -4.41
CA GLN A 703 -14.82 31.89 -4.59
C GLN A 703 -13.68 32.50 -5.40
N VAL A 704 -14.04 33.55 -6.12
CA VAL A 704 -13.12 34.44 -6.83
C VAL A 704 -13.45 35.87 -6.43
N VAL A 705 -12.50 36.56 -5.78
CA VAL A 705 -12.75 37.85 -5.12
C VAL A 705 -11.68 38.87 -5.47
N SER A 706 -12.05 40.14 -5.67
CA SER A 706 -11.13 41.29 -5.78
C SER A 706 -9.99 41.10 -6.80
N SER A 707 -10.26 40.40 -7.91
CA SER A 707 -9.23 39.97 -8.86
C SER A 707 -9.45 40.52 -10.28
N THR A 708 -8.38 40.63 -11.05
CA THR A 708 -8.40 41.14 -12.43
C THR A 708 -7.96 40.06 -13.42
N PHE A 709 -8.81 39.75 -14.38
CA PHE A 709 -8.60 38.70 -15.37
C PHE A 709 -8.52 39.29 -16.78
N ARG A 710 -7.40 39.10 -17.48
CA ARG A 710 -7.21 39.45 -18.89
C ARG A 710 -7.01 38.21 -19.73
N LEU A 711 -8.10 37.65 -20.22
CA LEU A 711 -8.16 36.30 -20.76
C LEU A 711 -8.65 36.29 -22.21
N GLY A 712 -8.54 35.13 -22.83
CA GLY A 712 -9.19 34.81 -24.09
C GLY A 712 -10.65 34.41 -23.89
N LEU A 713 -10.90 33.11 -23.94
CA LEU A 713 -12.25 32.55 -23.97
C LEU A 713 -12.95 32.52 -22.60
N ALA A 714 -12.30 31.93 -21.59
CA ALA A 714 -12.96 31.63 -20.33
C ALA A 714 -12.04 31.75 -19.10
N MET A 715 -12.60 32.15 -17.94
CA MET A 715 -11.88 32.06 -16.66
C MET A 715 -11.87 30.62 -16.14
N LEU A 716 -13.04 30.02 -15.94
CA LEU A 716 -13.20 28.61 -15.59
C LEU A 716 -13.83 27.85 -16.76
N MET A 717 -13.27 26.71 -17.14
CA MET A 717 -13.85 25.77 -18.09
C MET A 717 -13.98 24.38 -17.45
N ALA A 718 -15.15 23.76 -17.64
CA ALA A 718 -15.38 22.37 -17.25
C ALA A 718 -16.36 21.67 -18.20
N ALA A 719 -16.34 20.35 -18.25
CA ALA A 719 -17.40 19.56 -18.85
C ALA A 719 -18.70 19.67 -18.03
N THR A 720 -18.57 19.57 -16.70
CA THR A 720 -19.66 19.77 -15.74
C THR A 720 -19.23 20.60 -14.53
N LEU A 721 -20.18 21.33 -13.95
CA LEU A 721 -20.05 22.10 -12.72
C LEU A 721 -21.22 21.76 -11.80
N THR A 722 -20.94 21.11 -10.68
CA THR A 722 -21.95 20.73 -9.69
C THR A 722 -21.70 21.46 -8.37
N VAL A 723 -22.71 22.15 -7.87
CA VAL A 723 -22.70 22.81 -6.56
C VAL A 723 -23.87 22.25 -5.74
N THR A 724 -23.58 21.51 -4.68
CA THR A 724 -24.60 20.74 -3.94
C THR A 724 -24.30 20.70 -2.44
N GLY A 725 -25.22 20.12 -1.64
CA GLY A 725 -25.04 20.00 -0.20
C GLY A 725 -24.93 21.33 0.55
N GLY A 726 -25.70 22.36 0.16
CA GLY A 726 -25.65 23.70 0.77
C GLY A 726 -24.35 24.46 0.51
N SER A 727 -23.70 24.20 -0.62
CA SER A 727 -22.43 24.83 -1.00
C SER A 727 -22.62 26.19 -1.67
N TRP A 728 -21.54 26.97 -1.75
CA TRP A 728 -21.59 28.35 -2.23
C TRP A 728 -20.53 28.63 -3.31
N LEU A 729 -20.99 29.12 -4.46
CA LEU A 729 -20.14 29.63 -5.54
C LEU A 729 -20.19 31.15 -5.55
N VAL A 730 -19.04 31.83 -5.57
CA VAL A 730 -18.98 33.30 -5.42
C VAL A 730 -18.06 33.93 -6.45
N HIS A 731 -18.55 34.97 -7.10
CA HIS A 731 -17.74 35.91 -7.88
C HIS A 731 -18.03 37.32 -7.38
N ARG A 732 -17.04 37.96 -6.74
CA ARG A 732 -17.21 39.25 -6.07
C ARG A 732 -16.11 40.25 -6.40
N ASN A 733 -16.44 41.51 -6.67
CA ASN A 733 -15.46 42.59 -6.85
C ASN A 733 -14.39 42.32 -7.94
N ASN A 734 -14.73 41.62 -9.02
CA ASN A 734 -13.75 41.26 -10.04
C ASN A 734 -13.86 42.11 -11.30
N GLU A 735 -12.74 42.27 -12.00
CA GLU A 735 -12.70 42.80 -13.37
C GLU A 735 -12.39 41.64 -14.35
N PHE A 736 -13.40 41.20 -15.10
CA PHE A 736 -13.29 40.13 -16.08
C PHE A 736 -13.19 40.68 -17.50
N ARG A 737 -12.02 40.57 -18.14
CA ARG A 737 -11.84 40.75 -19.59
C ARG A 737 -11.75 39.38 -20.25
N THR A 738 -12.88 38.80 -20.64
CA THR A 738 -13.00 37.43 -21.15
C THR A 738 -14.33 37.27 -21.90
N ALA A 739 -14.45 36.28 -22.79
CA ALA A 739 -15.74 35.99 -23.42
C ALA A 739 -16.74 35.36 -22.43
N TYR A 740 -16.26 34.45 -21.57
CA TYR A 740 -17.05 33.78 -20.53
C TYR A 740 -16.31 33.82 -19.20
N VAL A 741 -17.02 33.97 -18.07
CA VAL A 741 -16.44 33.74 -16.74
C VAL A 741 -16.42 32.24 -16.46
N VAL A 742 -17.56 31.58 -16.61
CA VAL A 742 -17.75 30.14 -16.43
C VAL A 742 -18.20 29.52 -17.75
N TYR A 743 -17.37 28.70 -18.39
CA TYR A 743 -17.75 27.95 -19.58
C TYR A 743 -18.01 26.50 -19.19
N VAL A 744 -19.24 26.04 -19.40
CA VAL A 744 -19.59 24.63 -19.22
C VAL A 744 -19.98 24.04 -20.57
N ALA A 745 -19.28 22.96 -20.95
CA ALA A 745 -19.41 22.35 -22.28
C ALA A 745 -20.70 21.55 -22.44
N ALA A 746 -21.13 20.82 -21.40
CA ALA A 746 -22.38 20.07 -21.46
C ALA A 746 -23.59 21.02 -21.27
N HIS A 747 -24.62 20.88 -22.13
CA HIS A 747 -25.80 21.75 -22.09
C HIS A 747 -26.56 21.73 -20.74
N HIS A 748 -26.57 20.56 -20.09
CA HIS A 748 -27.11 20.34 -18.73
C HIS A 748 -25.99 20.15 -17.70
N GLY A 749 -24.78 20.62 -17.99
CA GLY A 749 -23.60 20.37 -17.18
C GLY A 749 -23.51 21.20 -15.90
N MET A 750 -24.30 22.27 -15.78
CA MET A 750 -24.39 23.06 -14.54
C MET A 750 -25.55 22.57 -13.68
N VAL A 751 -25.25 22.21 -12.44
CA VAL A 751 -26.19 21.59 -11.51
C VAL A 751 -26.08 22.27 -10.15
N PHE A 752 -27.21 22.78 -9.64
CA PHE A 752 -27.33 23.33 -8.29
C PHE A 752 -28.42 22.57 -7.52
N ARG A 753 -28.08 22.00 -6.37
CA ARG A 753 -29.02 21.22 -5.53
C ARG A 753 -28.88 21.57 -4.05
N ASP A 754 -29.79 21.06 -3.24
CA ASP A 754 -29.74 21.10 -1.77
C ASP A 754 -29.49 22.51 -1.22
N GLN A 755 -30.25 23.50 -1.71
CA GLN A 755 -30.16 24.90 -1.29
C GLN A 755 -28.79 25.56 -1.55
N SER A 756 -28.01 25.05 -2.49
CA SER A 756 -26.74 25.66 -2.89
C SER A 756 -26.94 26.98 -3.62
N VAL A 757 -26.01 27.91 -3.41
CA VAL A 757 -26.13 29.30 -3.83
C VAL A 757 -25.02 29.69 -4.82
N TRP A 758 -25.37 30.53 -5.79
CA TRP A 758 -24.40 31.25 -6.62
C TRP A 758 -24.56 32.76 -6.46
N SER A 759 -23.54 33.43 -5.92
CA SER A 759 -23.51 34.89 -5.77
C SER A 759 -22.62 35.55 -6.83
N ILE A 760 -23.18 36.51 -7.55
CA ILE A 760 -22.50 37.30 -8.59
C ILE A 760 -22.64 38.77 -8.19
N LEU A 761 -21.59 39.34 -7.61
CA LEU A 761 -21.65 40.63 -6.91
C LEU A 761 -20.55 41.58 -7.37
N ASP A 762 -20.88 42.82 -7.67
CA ASP A 762 -19.90 43.91 -7.88
C ASP A 762 -18.83 43.59 -8.94
N ASN A 763 -19.17 42.84 -9.99
CA ASN A 763 -18.22 42.48 -11.05
C ASN A 763 -18.37 43.39 -12.27
N ASN A 764 -17.25 43.68 -12.93
CA ASN A 764 -17.21 44.36 -14.22
C ASN A 764 -16.75 43.39 -15.32
N LEU A 765 -17.63 43.11 -16.28
CA LEU A 765 -17.39 42.20 -17.39
C LEU A 765 -17.22 42.98 -18.70
N THR A 766 -16.05 42.86 -19.32
CA THR A 766 -15.69 43.50 -20.58
C THR A 766 -15.01 42.52 -21.54
N TYR A 767 -14.76 42.97 -22.77
CA TYR A 767 -14.24 42.11 -23.83
C TYR A 767 -12.82 41.59 -23.53
N GLY A 768 -12.66 40.28 -23.69
CA GLY A 768 -11.36 39.60 -23.66
C GLY A 768 -10.68 39.60 -25.02
N SER A 769 -9.57 38.86 -25.12
CA SER A 769 -8.83 38.72 -26.38
C SER A 769 -9.55 37.86 -27.42
N TYR A 770 -10.47 36.97 -26.99
CA TYR A 770 -11.17 36.03 -27.87
C TYR A 770 -12.28 36.69 -28.71
N SER A 771 -13.04 37.61 -28.13
CA SER A 771 -14.19 38.24 -28.79
C SER A 771 -14.35 39.68 -28.33
N SER A 772 -14.59 40.56 -29.30
CA SER A 772 -14.94 41.97 -29.07
C SER A 772 -16.44 42.20 -28.92
N THR A 773 -17.26 41.14 -28.90
CA THR A 773 -18.73 41.22 -28.82
C THR A 773 -19.33 40.38 -27.70
N ILE A 774 -18.60 39.38 -27.20
CA ILE A 774 -19.06 38.46 -26.16
C ILE A 774 -18.33 38.80 -24.86
N ALA A 775 -19.10 39.02 -23.80
CA ALA A 775 -18.62 39.21 -22.43
C ALA A 775 -19.74 38.78 -21.47
N ASN A 776 -19.84 37.48 -21.22
CA ASN A 776 -20.95 36.87 -20.49
C ASN A 776 -20.46 36.17 -19.23
N MET A 777 -21.36 35.97 -18.26
CA MET A 777 -21.03 35.19 -17.07
C MET A 777 -20.87 33.71 -17.42
N THR A 778 -21.75 33.17 -18.26
CA THR A 778 -21.73 31.74 -18.58
C THR A 778 -22.12 31.42 -20.03
N THR A 779 -21.84 30.18 -20.47
CA THR A 779 -22.39 29.62 -21.71
C THR A 779 -23.89 29.42 -21.59
N LYS A 780 -24.58 29.22 -22.73
CA LYS A 780 -26.03 29.03 -22.69
C LYS A 780 -26.32 27.63 -22.11
N TRP A 781 -26.74 27.58 -20.86
CA TRP A 781 -27.06 26.36 -20.14
C TRP A 781 -28.53 26.35 -19.72
N SER A 782 -29.10 25.15 -19.63
CA SER A 782 -30.40 24.92 -19.03
C SER A 782 -30.19 24.00 -17.84
N PRO A 783 -30.54 24.39 -16.61
CA PRO A 783 -30.49 23.48 -15.47
C PRO A 783 -31.32 22.22 -15.78
N PRO A 784 -30.90 21.04 -15.29
CA PRO A 784 -31.77 19.88 -15.24
C PRO A 784 -33.12 20.23 -14.58
N SER A 785 -34.22 19.63 -15.05
CA SER A 785 -35.58 19.96 -14.60
C SER A 785 -35.83 19.75 -13.10
N ASP A 786 -35.02 18.92 -12.44
CA ASP A 786 -35.05 18.63 -11.01
C ASP A 786 -34.27 19.63 -10.16
N THR A 787 -33.62 20.63 -10.77
CA THR A 787 -32.79 21.62 -10.07
C THR A 787 -33.44 22.99 -10.05
N ARG A 788 -33.33 23.67 -8.89
CA ARG A 788 -33.75 25.07 -8.72
C ARG A 788 -32.56 25.85 -8.16
N PRO A 789 -31.68 26.39 -9.03
CA PRO A 789 -30.54 27.17 -8.56
C PRO A 789 -31.02 28.42 -7.83
N THR A 790 -30.42 28.71 -6.68
CA THR A 790 -30.56 30.01 -6.00
C THR A 790 -29.41 30.90 -6.45
N ILE A 791 -29.71 31.94 -7.23
CA ILE A 791 -28.70 32.85 -7.80
C ILE A 791 -29.00 34.28 -7.36
N TYR A 792 -27.99 34.96 -6.83
CA TYR A 792 -28.05 36.38 -6.50
C TYR A 792 -27.18 37.20 -7.45
N GLY A 793 -27.73 38.31 -7.92
CA GLY A 793 -27.05 39.28 -8.76
C GLY A 793 -27.12 40.67 -8.14
N MET A 794 -25.98 41.32 -7.91
CA MET A 794 -25.93 42.66 -7.31
C MET A 794 -24.83 43.50 -7.94
N CYS A 795 -25.14 44.74 -8.33
CA CYS A 795 -24.17 45.74 -8.78
C CYS A 795 -23.15 45.29 -9.85
N ASN A 796 -23.55 44.42 -10.78
CA ASN A 796 -22.66 44.01 -11.86
C ASN A 796 -22.77 44.97 -13.06
N GLU A 797 -21.65 45.20 -13.73
CA GLU A 797 -21.56 45.90 -15.01
C GLU A 797 -21.14 44.92 -16.10
N ALA A 798 -21.78 45.01 -17.26
CA ALA A 798 -21.40 44.27 -18.46
C ALA A 798 -21.29 45.24 -19.63
N ARG A 799 -20.15 45.21 -20.32
CA ARG A 799 -19.88 46.01 -21.53
C ARG A 799 -20.06 47.53 -21.30
N GLY A 800 -19.71 47.99 -20.10
CA GLY A 800 -19.76 49.41 -19.71
C GLY A 800 -21.15 49.90 -19.26
N SER A 801 -22.11 48.99 -19.08
CA SER A 801 -23.46 49.31 -18.60
C SER A 801 -23.84 48.44 -17.40
N PRO A 802 -24.62 48.96 -16.43
CA PRO A 802 -25.18 48.13 -15.36
C PRO A 802 -26.04 46.99 -15.91
N VAL A 803 -25.89 45.79 -15.34
CA VAL A 803 -26.67 44.61 -15.69
C VAL A 803 -28.08 44.75 -15.13
N THR A 804 -29.08 44.80 -16.02
CA THR A 804 -30.50 44.90 -15.63
C THR A 804 -31.25 43.60 -15.89
N ASN A 805 -30.76 42.78 -16.82
CA ASN A 805 -31.35 41.49 -17.13
C ASN A 805 -30.26 40.42 -17.31
N TYR A 806 -30.02 39.65 -16.25
CA TYR A 806 -28.98 38.61 -16.23
C TYR A 806 -29.16 37.53 -17.31
N GLN A 807 -30.38 37.31 -17.80
CA GLN A 807 -30.63 36.36 -18.88
C GLN A 807 -30.07 36.84 -20.21
N TYR A 808 -30.28 38.12 -20.56
CA TYR A 808 -29.77 38.68 -21.82
C TYR A 808 -28.34 39.20 -21.70
N ASP A 809 -28.04 39.90 -20.60
CA ASP A 809 -26.76 40.58 -20.42
C ASP A 809 -25.64 39.59 -20.07
N LEU A 810 -25.94 38.56 -19.29
CA LEU A 810 -24.96 37.62 -18.75
C LEU A 810 -25.20 36.15 -19.11
N ASN A 811 -26.23 35.89 -19.93
CA ASN A 811 -26.58 34.56 -20.45
C ASN A 811 -26.93 33.54 -19.35
N ILE A 812 -27.54 34.00 -18.26
CA ILE A 812 -28.03 33.15 -17.17
C ILE A 812 -29.49 32.78 -17.49
N GLY A 813 -29.71 31.58 -18.06
CA GLY A 813 -31.03 31.10 -18.48
C GLY A 813 -32.00 30.74 -17.34
N THR A 814 -31.70 31.12 -16.11
CA THR A 814 -32.48 30.79 -14.90
C THR A 814 -32.79 32.06 -14.12
N PRO A 815 -33.87 32.09 -13.32
CA PRO A 815 -34.22 33.27 -12.54
C PRO A 815 -33.07 33.67 -11.60
N VAL A 816 -32.69 34.94 -11.65
CA VAL A 816 -31.72 35.56 -10.74
C VAL A 816 -32.47 36.52 -9.83
N THR A 817 -32.25 36.41 -8.52
CA THR A 817 -32.71 37.40 -7.54
C THR A 817 -31.80 38.62 -7.65
N VAL A 818 -32.29 39.65 -8.34
CA VAL A 818 -31.56 40.91 -8.52
C VAL A 818 -31.74 41.77 -7.27
N LEU A 819 -30.62 42.19 -6.69
CA LEU A 819 -30.55 43.06 -5.52
C LEU A 819 -30.04 44.45 -5.92
N ASP A 820 -30.50 45.47 -5.20
CA ASP A 820 -29.98 46.83 -5.35
C ASP A 820 -28.49 46.89 -4.95
N CYS A 821 -27.71 47.77 -5.60
CA CYS A 821 -26.33 48.01 -5.20
C CYS A 821 -26.25 48.40 -3.71
N GLY A 822 -25.41 47.69 -2.94
CA GLY A 822 -25.28 47.90 -1.49
C GLY A 822 -26.32 47.18 -0.64
N ALA A 823 -27.22 46.38 -1.23
CA ALA A 823 -28.10 45.49 -0.48
C ALA A 823 -27.29 44.38 0.21
N CYS A 824 -27.63 44.09 1.47
CA CYS A 824 -26.88 43.16 2.29
C CYS A 824 -27.82 42.11 2.86
N THR A 825 -27.95 41.01 2.14
CA THR A 825 -28.72 39.83 2.56
C THR A 825 -27.77 38.70 2.88
N VAL A 826 -27.99 38.01 4.01
CA VAL A 826 -27.12 36.92 4.49
C VAL A 826 -26.85 35.90 3.39
N ASP A 827 -27.89 35.44 2.69
CA ASP A 827 -27.77 34.42 1.65
C ASP A 827 -26.98 34.85 0.41
N ALA A 828 -26.88 36.17 0.15
CA ALA A 828 -26.16 36.68 -1.00
C ALA A 828 -24.69 36.99 -0.67
N VAL A 829 -24.43 37.63 0.47
CA VAL A 829 -23.09 38.19 0.79
C VAL A 829 -22.30 37.40 1.82
N CYS A 830 -22.94 36.47 2.54
CA CYS A 830 -22.32 35.62 3.57
C CYS A 830 -22.50 34.14 3.25
N PHE A 831 -21.67 33.27 3.84
CA PHE A 831 -21.93 31.84 3.80
C PHE A 831 -23.03 31.50 4.82
N ALA A 832 -24.27 31.39 4.35
CA ALA A 832 -25.47 31.29 5.19
C ALA A 832 -25.37 30.18 6.25
N ALA A 833 -24.83 29.01 5.90
CA ALA A 833 -24.72 27.86 6.81
C ALA A 833 -23.82 28.12 8.05
N ARG A 834 -22.98 29.16 8.02
CA ARG A 834 -22.08 29.56 9.11
C ARG A 834 -22.28 31.01 9.56
N THR A 835 -23.39 31.63 9.19
CA THR A 835 -23.72 33.02 9.54
C THR A 835 -24.91 33.07 10.49
N SER A 836 -24.79 33.75 11.63
CA SER A 836 -25.89 33.89 12.60
C SER A 836 -26.79 35.09 12.33
N SER A 837 -26.20 36.19 11.85
CA SER A 837 -26.90 37.44 11.55
C SER A 837 -26.02 38.34 10.67
N ILE A 838 -26.58 39.46 10.23
CA ILE A 838 -25.83 40.52 9.55
C ILE A 838 -25.95 41.81 10.37
N SER A 839 -24.85 42.53 10.55
CA SER A 839 -24.83 43.85 11.20
C SER A 839 -24.44 44.89 10.17
N GLY A 840 -25.43 45.64 9.67
CA GLY A 840 -25.24 46.46 8.47
C GLY A 840 -24.98 45.56 7.24
N CYS A 841 -23.73 45.47 6.82
CA CYS A 841 -23.26 44.60 5.72
C CYS A 841 -22.16 43.62 6.13
N GLU A 842 -21.85 43.56 7.43
CA GLU A 842 -20.84 42.66 7.99
C GLU A 842 -21.50 41.37 8.46
N CYS A 843 -20.95 40.23 8.04
CA CYS A 843 -21.44 38.91 8.40
C CYS A 843 -21.01 38.58 9.84
N VAL A 844 -21.97 38.25 10.70
CA VAL A 844 -21.68 37.75 12.05
C VAL A 844 -21.61 36.23 12.00
N CYS A 845 -20.44 35.66 12.26
CA CYS A 845 -20.23 34.22 12.11
C CYS A 845 -20.75 33.41 13.29
N ALA A 846 -21.44 32.32 12.95
CA ALA A 846 -21.76 31.25 13.90
C ALA A 846 -20.50 30.40 14.18
N ALA A 847 -20.60 29.49 15.15
CA ALA A 847 -19.50 28.59 15.49
C ALA A 847 -19.02 27.79 14.25
N GLY A 848 -17.70 27.84 14.00
CA GLY A 848 -17.06 27.21 12.86
C GLY A 848 -17.13 27.99 11.54
N GLY A 849 -17.61 29.24 11.55
CA GLY A 849 -17.43 30.19 10.45
C GLY A 849 -16.17 31.05 10.65
N TYR A 850 -15.47 31.36 9.56
CA TYR A 850 -14.19 32.09 9.58
C TYR A 850 -14.16 33.26 8.59
N GLY A 851 -13.51 34.37 8.99
CA GLY A 851 -13.34 35.57 8.18
C GLY A 851 -14.63 36.36 7.91
N ASP A 852 -14.52 37.43 7.12
CA ASP A 852 -15.58 38.43 6.89
C ASP A 852 -16.85 37.87 6.23
N THR A 853 -16.76 36.72 5.57
CA THR A 853 -17.89 36.06 4.90
C THR A 853 -18.28 34.73 5.55
N CYS A 854 -17.74 34.43 6.73
CA CYS A 854 -18.06 33.24 7.53
C CYS A 854 -17.82 31.91 6.80
N LEU A 855 -16.69 31.79 6.11
CA LEU A 855 -16.30 30.60 5.36
C LEU A 855 -16.23 29.36 6.27
N PRO A 856 -16.43 28.14 5.73
CA PRO A 856 -16.45 26.90 6.53
C PRO A 856 -15.06 26.41 6.97
N ALA A 857 -13.98 27.03 6.47
CA ALA A 857 -12.60 26.73 6.85
C ALA A 857 -11.79 28.03 6.97
N ALA A 858 -10.79 28.03 7.86
CA ALA A 858 -9.96 29.20 8.15
C ALA A 858 -9.03 29.52 6.97
N VAL A 859 -9.34 30.59 6.26
CA VAL A 859 -8.44 31.18 5.25
C VAL A 859 -7.47 32.11 6.01
N PRO A 860 -6.15 32.08 5.73
CA PRO A 860 -5.23 33.04 6.34
C PRO A 860 -5.68 34.47 6.07
N ASP A 861 -5.56 35.36 7.05
CA ASP A 861 -5.81 36.79 6.83
C ASP A 861 -4.89 37.30 5.71
N GLY A 862 -5.49 37.93 4.69
CA GLY A 862 -4.82 38.42 3.48
C GLY A 862 -3.97 39.66 3.70
#